data_AF-A0A7S3L7R0-F1
#
_entry.id   AF-A0A7S3L7R0-F1
#
_cell.length_a   1.000
_cell.length_b   1.000
_cell.length_c   1.000
_cell.angle_alpha   90.00
_cell.angle_beta   90.00
_cell.angle_gamma   90.00
#
_symmetry.space_group_name_H-M   'P 1'
#
loop_
_entity.id
_entity.type
_entity.pdbx_description
1 polymer ?
#
loop_
_entity_poly.entity_id
_entity_poly.type
_entity_poly.pdbx_seq_one_letter_code
_entity_poly.pdbx_strand_id
1 'polypeptide(L)'
;MKMTMNMNHHCSSVSLLLLTVTLFGPQGASFQFPRSTSSFGTHCFVATNPASSPSSLTNKYDSDSDSDSYSYSDSLGLKYDAISPFGKNTKQKDKDTSTSATATATATATAPSALSDKDLWGGKGANLAVMTRIGLPVPPGFTISTECCAKYCSNKDDKDDKNGWQQTLPASLWQQIQDALADVETEMEAEFGSPSNPLLLSVRSGAAISMPGMMDTVLNLGLNDEVVVGLAQKTNNPRFAWDSYRRFLEMFGNVVLNIPRNLFEEELDDVKYEKNVLQDSELTAEDLQVVVQRFQKVYQSQNLVFPQDPLQQLRLAIGAVFEGWMGPRAVKYRQVENIRNLLGTAVNVQSMVFGNMGETSGTGVCFTRDPNTGEPHELFGEFLINAQGEDVVAGVRTPQPIAALEAVMPDVYQEFQRYTEILEQHYGDMQDIEFTIQEGKLFMLQTRNGKRGGRAAVKIAVDLVSELLLTKEQAITKVLPEHLDQLLHPRFPDVEQAAYKSAVMARGLPASPGAAVGRVSFSNEKVVENKEQGIPSIMVRDETSPDDVEGMYAASGILTARGGMTSHAAVVARGWGKPCICGCTALHVDEEKGVLTITLEDGSRKTFQEGDFISLNGQTGEVLEGKQTVAPPAITGDLKTFMDWVDEIRNVDVLANADTPADAAEARKNGANGIGLCRSEHMFFAPERISMVRQLILGNDKQSDAALKNLLVFQREDYEGIFKAMDGLPVTIRLLDPPLHEFLPSPKEEVVFAELAEQLGSTVDELKEQVEDMEEVNPMLGLRGCRLGITRPSIIEMQTRAILEAALNAIEKGIDAKPDIMVPLVGKVEEFRNQAALIRKVAAKVFEERGKACDFRVGTMIEIPRAALTAHEIAEEADFFSFGSNDLTQMTFGYSRDDVGSFLPAYMSQGILMDDPFVTIDTDGVGQLIQMTVEKGRAIKPNLKIGVCGEHGGDPRSVHFFANEANLTYVSCSPFRVPIARLAAAQAEVAKKDNYRPKK
;
A
#
# COMPACT_ATOMS: atom_id res chain seq x y z
N MET A 1 47.01 61.04 30.16
CA MET A 1 48.32 61.70 29.94
C MET A 1 49.20 60.72 29.18
N LYS A 2 49.33 60.86 27.84
CA LYS A 2 49.89 59.87 26.86
C LYS A 2 49.08 58.53 26.81
N MET A 3 48.54 58.08 25.66
CA MET A 3 49.15 57.51 24.42
C MET A 3 49.67 56.07 24.64
N THR A 4 49.35 55.04 23.82
CA THR A 4 48.64 55.00 22.50
C THR A 4 48.08 53.59 22.16
N MET A 5 47.02 53.53 21.31
CA MET A 5 46.69 52.60 20.18
C MET A 5 47.37 51.20 20.03
N ASN A 6 46.78 50.14 19.45
CA ASN A 6 45.49 49.90 18.76
C ASN A 6 45.17 48.36 18.72
N MET A 7 43.92 47.87 18.86
CA MET A 7 42.88 47.54 17.82
C MET A 7 43.22 46.37 16.85
N ASN A 8 42.29 45.53 16.33
CA ASN A 8 40.83 45.23 16.49
C ASN A 8 40.45 44.00 15.61
N HIS A 9 39.26 43.36 15.63
CA HIS A 9 38.22 43.08 16.65
C HIS A 9 37.34 41.89 16.16
N HIS A 10 36.29 41.52 16.92
CA HIS A 10 35.37 40.40 16.64
C HIS A 10 33.92 40.86 16.34
N CYS A 11 33.09 39.87 15.97
CA CYS A 11 31.62 39.81 15.84
C CYS A 11 30.79 40.64 16.86
N SER A 12 29.51 40.89 16.53
CA SER A 12 28.34 40.61 17.41
C SER A 12 26.98 40.89 16.75
N SER A 13 25.89 40.51 17.44
CA SER A 13 24.53 40.27 16.91
C SER A 13 23.47 41.34 17.26
N VAL A 14 22.40 41.41 16.46
CA VAL A 14 20.96 41.61 16.80
C VAL A 14 20.54 42.63 17.89
N SER A 15 19.67 43.60 17.52
CA SER A 15 18.43 43.98 18.25
C SER A 15 17.59 45.09 17.57
N LEU A 16 16.30 45.19 17.91
CA LEU A 16 15.31 46.19 17.43
C LEU A 16 15.32 47.49 18.26
N LEU A 17 14.92 48.64 17.68
CA LEU A 17 13.65 49.33 18.01
C LEU A 17 13.28 50.56 17.12
N LEU A 18 11.99 50.90 17.16
CA LEU A 18 11.24 51.96 16.44
C LEU A 18 11.71 53.43 16.60
N LEU A 19 11.40 54.27 15.59
CA LEU A 19 10.78 55.61 15.81
C LEU A 19 10.07 56.24 14.57
N THR A 20 8.75 56.03 14.55
CA THR A 20 7.57 56.83 14.10
C THR A 20 7.64 58.16 13.32
N VAL A 21 6.52 58.43 12.61
CA VAL A 21 5.93 59.77 12.20
C VAL A 21 6.56 60.46 10.97
N THR A 22 5.89 61.01 9.92
CA THR A 22 4.49 61.10 9.35
C THR A 22 4.61 61.63 7.87
N LEU A 23 3.62 62.00 7.01
CA LEU A 23 2.13 62.16 6.97
C LEU A 23 1.62 62.19 5.49
N PHE A 24 0.29 62.32 5.29
CA PHE A 24 -0.50 62.73 4.09
C PHE A 24 -0.53 61.87 2.80
N GLY A 25 -1.76 61.49 2.41
CA GLY A 25 -2.17 61.14 1.03
C GLY A 25 -2.81 62.35 0.30
N PRO A 26 -3.69 62.19 -0.72
CA PRO A 26 -4.80 61.23 -0.72
C PRO A 26 -5.07 60.51 -2.08
N GLN A 27 -6.25 59.87 -2.19
CA GLN A 27 -6.81 59.19 -3.36
C GLN A 27 -7.16 60.17 -4.52
N GLY A 28 -7.27 59.67 -5.78
CA GLY A 28 -7.97 60.45 -6.83
C GLY A 28 -7.78 60.05 -8.31
N ALA A 29 -8.43 58.96 -8.75
CA ALA A 29 -9.04 58.75 -10.08
C ALA A 29 -8.34 59.06 -11.45
N SER A 30 -8.69 58.20 -12.42
CA SER A 30 -8.99 58.50 -13.85
C SER A 30 -7.89 58.67 -14.93
N PHE A 31 -8.04 57.80 -15.95
CA PHE A 31 -7.98 58.05 -17.41
C PHE A 31 -6.67 58.28 -18.20
N GLN A 32 -6.48 57.35 -19.15
CA GLN A 32 -5.99 57.49 -20.55
C GLN A 32 -4.52 57.86 -20.89
N PHE A 33 -3.97 57.02 -21.78
CA PHE A 33 -2.82 57.25 -22.66
C PHE A 33 -2.94 58.55 -23.49
N PRO A 34 -1.80 59.09 -23.97
CA PRO A 34 -1.50 58.91 -25.40
C PRO A 34 -0.03 58.60 -25.75
N ARG A 35 0.15 57.82 -26.85
CA ARG A 35 1.06 57.94 -28.03
C ARG A 35 2.42 58.68 -27.85
N SER A 36 3.52 58.33 -28.55
CA SER A 36 3.65 58.03 -30.00
C SER A 36 5.10 57.54 -30.32
N THR A 37 5.58 57.00 -31.45
CA THR A 37 5.12 56.46 -32.77
C THR A 37 6.39 56.21 -33.61
N SER A 38 6.52 55.08 -34.32
CA SER A 38 7.20 54.90 -35.65
C SER A 38 7.56 53.41 -35.89
N SER A 39 7.61 52.85 -37.11
CA SER A 39 7.06 53.26 -38.43
C SER A 39 7.06 52.06 -39.42
N PHE A 40 6.27 52.15 -40.51
CA PHE A 40 6.07 51.13 -41.58
C PHE A 40 5.37 49.83 -41.13
N GLY A 41 4.60 49.09 -41.93
CA GLY A 41 4.19 49.19 -43.35
C GLY A 41 4.19 47.78 -43.99
N THR A 42 3.20 47.29 -44.76
CA THR A 42 2.17 47.96 -45.57
C THR A 42 1.05 46.97 -46.01
N HIS A 43 -0.25 47.34 -45.83
CA HIS A 43 -1.47 46.84 -46.52
C HIS A 43 -1.85 45.32 -46.56
N CYS A 44 -3.12 44.90 -46.72
CA CYS A 44 -4.45 45.42 -46.31
C CYS A 44 -5.56 44.35 -46.55
N PHE A 45 -6.53 44.23 -45.61
CA PHE A 45 -8.01 44.32 -45.74
C PHE A 45 -8.76 43.95 -47.05
N VAL A 46 -10.07 43.57 -47.08
CA VAL A 46 -11.23 43.57 -46.14
C VAL A 46 -12.03 42.27 -46.43
N ALA A 47 -12.38 41.37 -45.51
CA ALA A 47 -13.54 41.36 -44.59
C ALA A 47 -14.93 41.80 -45.14
N THR A 48 -16.00 41.10 -44.76
CA THR A 48 -17.31 41.68 -44.37
C THR A 48 -18.24 40.64 -43.72
N ASN A 49 -19.03 41.10 -42.76
CA ASN A 49 -20.17 40.44 -42.10
C ASN A 49 -21.17 41.59 -41.81
N PRO A 50 -22.51 41.42 -41.91
CA PRO A 50 -23.27 41.31 -40.65
C PRO A 50 -24.64 40.58 -40.69
N ALA A 51 -24.91 39.85 -39.59
CA ALA A 51 -26.14 39.91 -38.77
C ALA A 51 -27.52 39.37 -39.26
N SER A 52 -28.38 39.19 -38.24
CA SER A 52 -29.84 38.98 -38.22
C SER A 52 -30.40 37.54 -38.39
N SER A 53 -31.23 37.18 -37.40
CA SER A 53 -32.34 36.20 -37.48
C SER A 53 -33.66 37.00 -37.44
N PRO A 54 -34.82 36.47 -37.90
CA PRO A 54 -35.61 35.55 -37.06
C PRO A 54 -36.56 34.54 -37.78
N SER A 55 -37.08 33.59 -37.00
CA SER A 55 -38.44 32.98 -37.04
C SER A 55 -39.11 32.51 -38.36
N SER A 56 -39.24 31.17 -38.49
CA SER A 56 -40.46 30.38 -38.82
C SER A 56 -41.41 30.73 -40.00
N LEU A 57 -41.75 29.72 -40.84
CA LEU A 57 -43.10 29.10 -40.91
C LEU A 57 -43.28 27.99 -42.02
N THR A 58 -43.64 26.78 -41.57
CA THR A 58 -44.56 25.77 -42.16
C THR A 58 -44.86 25.66 -43.68
N ASN A 59 -44.60 24.49 -44.29
CA ASN A 59 -45.60 23.43 -44.68
C ASN A 59 -44.89 22.32 -45.51
N LYS A 60 -45.14 20.99 -45.32
CA LYS A 60 -46.35 20.17 -45.66
C LYS A 60 -46.66 20.20 -47.17
N TYR A 61 -46.94 19.10 -47.88
CA TYR A 61 -47.25 17.67 -47.58
C TYR A 61 -46.76 16.82 -48.79
N ASP A 62 -46.75 15.47 -48.89
CA ASP A 62 -47.15 14.25 -48.14
C ASP A 62 -46.38 13.03 -48.78
N SER A 63 -46.43 11.73 -48.44
CA SER A 63 -47.06 10.89 -47.37
C SER A 63 -46.27 9.54 -47.23
N ASP A 64 -46.96 8.39 -47.13
CA ASP A 64 -46.57 6.97 -47.37
C ASP A 64 -45.20 6.47 -46.84
N SER A 65 -45.04 6.01 -45.59
CA SER A 65 -45.65 4.87 -44.86
C SER A 65 -44.87 3.54 -44.96
N ASP A 66 -44.15 3.20 -43.89
CA ASP A 66 -44.44 1.99 -43.12
C ASP A 66 -43.93 2.18 -41.68
N SER A 67 -44.57 1.52 -40.71
CA SER A 67 -44.34 1.77 -39.28
C SER A 67 -44.14 0.48 -38.49
N ASP A 68 -43.01 0.36 -37.80
CA ASP A 68 -42.89 -0.49 -36.62
C ASP A 68 -41.96 0.16 -35.61
N SER A 69 -42.51 0.58 -34.47
CA SER A 69 -41.77 1.22 -33.37
C SER A 69 -41.97 0.41 -32.10
N TYR A 70 -41.08 -0.55 -31.85
CA TYR A 70 -41.11 -1.36 -30.63
C TYR A 70 -40.67 -0.53 -29.44
N SER A 71 -41.63 -0.25 -28.56
CA SER A 71 -41.37 0.26 -27.22
C SER A 71 -40.65 -0.80 -26.38
N TYR A 72 -39.54 -0.45 -25.76
CA TYR A 72 -38.96 -1.24 -24.67
C TYR A 72 -39.82 -1.08 -23.41
N SER A 73 -40.73 -2.02 -23.20
CA SER A 73 -41.50 -2.15 -21.96
C SER A 73 -40.87 -3.18 -21.02
N ASP A 74 -41.06 -3.01 -19.71
CA ASP A 74 -40.47 -3.85 -18.66
C ASP A 74 -40.79 -5.35 -18.81
N SER A 75 -39.78 -6.18 -19.10
CA SER A 75 -39.94 -7.64 -19.05
C SER A 75 -38.64 -8.45 -18.93
N LEU A 76 -37.61 -7.95 -18.24
CA LEU A 76 -36.45 -8.77 -17.80
C LEU A 76 -36.48 -8.96 -16.28
N GLY A 77 -37.37 -9.84 -15.82
CA GLY A 77 -37.56 -10.22 -14.42
C GLY A 77 -36.43 -11.09 -13.86
N LEU A 78 -35.20 -10.59 -13.87
CA LEU A 78 -34.09 -11.17 -13.11
C LEU A 78 -34.30 -10.89 -11.62
N LYS A 79 -34.97 -11.80 -10.93
CA LYS A 79 -34.95 -11.86 -9.46
C LYS A 79 -33.55 -12.30 -9.00
N TYR A 80 -32.73 -11.32 -8.67
CA TYR A 80 -31.64 -11.50 -7.72
C TYR A 80 -32.17 -11.07 -6.35
N ASP A 81 -32.00 -11.93 -5.34
CA ASP A 81 -32.41 -11.60 -3.98
C ASP A 81 -31.48 -10.51 -3.44
N ALA A 82 -32.02 -9.38 -2.97
CA ALA A 82 -31.22 -8.24 -2.53
C ALA A 82 -30.64 -8.42 -1.11
N ILE A 83 -31.11 -9.47 -0.41
CA ILE A 83 -30.83 -9.79 0.99
C ILE A 83 -30.52 -11.27 1.12
N SER A 84 -29.48 -11.61 1.87
CA SER A 84 -29.10 -12.99 2.22
C SER A 84 -29.26 -13.22 3.73
N PRO A 85 -30.14 -14.14 4.18
CA PRO A 85 -30.33 -14.45 5.59
C PRO A 85 -29.29 -15.46 6.12
N PHE A 86 -28.91 -15.32 7.39
CA PHE A 86 -28.01 -16.25 8.10
C PHE A 86 -28.50 -16.50 9.54
N GLY A 87 -28.32 -17.73 10.03
CA GLY A 87 -28.81 -18.23 11.32
C GLY A 87 -29.36 -19.66 11.21
N LYS A 88 -30.36 -19.84 10.35
CA LYS A 88 -31.16 -21.06 10.14
C LYS A 88 -30.39 -22.37 10.07
N ASN A 89 -30.28 -23.02 11.24
CA ASN A 89 -29.55 -24.25 11.46
C ASN A 89 -30.37 -25.49 11.01
N THR A 90 -30.47 -25.68 9.69
CA THR A 90 -31.39 -26.64 9.04
C THR A 90 -30.95 -28.10 9.19
N LYS A 91 -31.28 -28.71 10.34
CA LYS A 91 -31.19 -30.17 10.54
C LYS A 91 -32.07 -30.92 9.53
N GLN A 92 -31.42 -31.49 8.51
CA GLN A 92 -32.04 -32.35 7.50
C GLN A 92 -32.66 -33.57 8.20
N LYS A 93 -33.98 -33.75 8.09
CA LYS A 93 -34.73 -34.82 8.77
C LYS A 93 -34.84 -36.06 7.87
N ASP A 94 -34.06 -37.09 8.19
CA ASP A 94 -34.24 -38.42 7.61
C ASP A 94 -35.60 -39.03 7.96
N LYS A 95 -36.20 -39.71 6.97
CA LYS A 95 -37.26 -40.71 7.15
C LYS A 95 -37.18 -41.76 6.04
N ASP A 96 -37.14 -43.02 6.43
CA ASP A 96 -37.07 -44.17 5.53
C ASP A 96 -38.32 -44.34 4.65
N THR A 97 -38.15 -44.72 3.37
CA THR A 97 -38.28 -46.14 2.94
C THR A 97 -38.18 -46.35 1.42
N SER A 98 -37.70 -47.55 1.02
CA SER A 98 -37.85 -48.21 -0.30
C SER A 98 -37.21 -47.59 -1.56
N THR A 99 -35.98 -48.03 -1.85
CA THR A 99 -35.52 -48.57 -3.15
C THR A 99 -36.13 -48.07 -4.47
N SER A 100 -35.41 -47.17 -5.15
CA SER A 100 -35.09 -47.31 -6.58
C SER A 100 -33.81 -46.53 -6.92
N ALA A 101 -33.12 -46.88 -8.01
CA ALA A 101 -31.86 -46.24 -8.40
C ALA A 101 -32.07 -45.00 -9.28
N THR A 102 -30.99 -44.22 -9.46
CA THR A 102 -30.81 -43.17 -10.48
C THR A 102 -31.80 -41.99 -10.46
N ALA A 103 -31.52 -40.98 -9.63
CA ALA A 103 -31.72 -39.57 -9.97
C ALA A 103 -30.81 -38.67 -9.10
N THR A 104 -29.78 -38.05 -9.68
CA THR A 104 -29.07 -36.95 -9.02
C THR A 104 -29.94 -35.69 -9.10
N ALA A 105 -30.63 -35.36 -8.00
CA ALA A 105 -31.42 -34.14 -7.91
C ALA A 105 -30.49 -32.92 -7.97
N THR A 106 -30.50 -32.22 -9.09
CA THR A 106 -29.75 -30.98 -9.29
C THR A 106 -30.23 -29.91 -8.30
N ALA A 107 -29.31 -29.36 -7.51
CA ALA A 107 -29.55 -28.05 -6.92
C ALA A 107 -29.86 -27.05 -8.04
N THR A 108 -30.84 -26.18 -7.81
CA THR A 108 -31.24 -25.15 -8.79
C THR A 108 -30.15 -24.09 -8.87
N ALA A 109 -29.20 -24.29 -9.78
CA ALA A 109 -28.26 -23.25 -10.17
C ALA A 109 -29.04 -22.09 -10.81
N THR A 110 -29.23 -21.03 -10.04
CA THR A 110 -29.35 -19.68 -10.61
C THR A 110 -28.15 -19.41 -11.50
N ALA A 111 -28.34 -18.59 -12.55
CA ALA A 111 -27.25 -18.27 -13.46
C ALA A 111 -26.08 -17.64 -12.67
N PRO A 112 -24.82 -17.98 -13.00
CA PRO A 112 -23.67 -17.47 -12.25
C PRO A 112 -23.63 -15.93 -12.36
N SER A 113 -23.69 -15.27 -11.21
CA SER A 113 -23.31 -13.87 -11.10
C SER A 113 -21.86 -13.72 -11.57
N ALA A 114 -21.56 -12.64 -12.29
CA ALA A 114 -20.18 -12.30 -12.66
C ALA A 114 -19.34 -11.79 -11.46
N LEU A 115 -19.96 -11.77 -10.27
CA LEU A 115 -19.46 -11.29 -8.98
C LEU A 115 -19.34 -12.48 -8.02
N SER A 116 -18.31 -12.50 -7.17
CA SER A 116 -18.18 -13.51 -6.11
C SER A 116 -19.08 -13.20 -4.90
N ASP A 117 -19.27 -14.19 -4.01
CA ASP A 117 -19.98 -14.01 -2.74
C ASP A 117 -19.44 -12.81 -1.92
N LYS A 118 -18.13 -12.54 -1.98
CA LYS A 118 -17.51 -11.40 -1.27
C LYS A 118 -17.80 -10.06 -1.96
N ASP A 119 -17.90 -10.04 -3.28
CA ASP A 119 -18.20 -8.82 -4.02
C ASP A 119 -19.66 -8.38 -3.81
N LEU A 120 -20.58 -9.35 -3.68
CA LEU A 120 -22.01 -9.10 -3.50
C LEU A 120 -22.42 -8.89 -2.03
N TRP A 121 -21.90 -9.69 -1.10
CA TRP A 121 -22.28 -9.67 0.33
C TRP A 121 -21.24 -9.02 1.25
N GLY A 122 -20.13 -8.54 0.68
CA GLY A 122 -18.99 -8.06 1.45
C GLY A 122 -18.23 -9.19 2.15
N GLY A 123 -16.99 -8.92 2.56
CA GLY A 123 -16.18 -9.90 3.30
C GLY A 123 -16.81 -10.33 4.62
N LYS A 124 -17.53 -9.43 5.31
CA LYS A 124 -18.20 -9.72 6.58
C LYS A 124 -19.44 -10.62 6.40
N GLY A 125 -20.34 -10.27 5.48
CA GLY A 125 -21.56 -11.03 5.21
C GLY A 125 -21.29 -12.41 4.64
N ALA A 126 -20.35 -12.52 3.70
CA ALA A 126 -19.90 -13.81 3.18
C ALA A 126 -19.37 -14.72 4.29
N ASN A 127 -18.52 -14.20 5.19
CA ASN A 127 -17.96 -14.97 6.29
C ASN A 127 -19.00 -15.34 7.36
N LEU A 128 -19.97 -14.47 7.69
CA LEU A 128 -21.11 -14.79 8.56
C LEU A 128 -21.94 -15.96 8.00
N ALA A 129 -22.24 -15.93 6.71
CA ALA A 129 -22.96 -16.99 6.01
C ALA A 129 -22.13 -18.30 5.93
N VAL A 130 -20.80 -18.23 5.85
CA VAL A 130 -19.93 -19.43 5.97
C VAL A 130 -19.94 -19.99 7.38
N MET A 131 -19.72 -19.16 8.41
CA MET A 131 -19.69 -19.59 9.82
C MET A 131 -20.98 -20.29 10.25
N THR A 132 -22.14 -19.77 9.81
CA THR A 132 -23.44 -20.42 10.00
C THR A 132 -23.49 -21.80 9.31
N ARG A 133 -23.09 -21.89 8.03
CA ARG A 133 -23.12 -23.13 7.23
C ARG A 133 -22.22 -24.23 7.79
N ILE A 134 -21.12 -23.89 8.47
CA ILE A 134 -20.24 -24.86 9.14
C ILE A 134 -20.61 -25.13 10.61
N GLY A 135 -21.74 -24.58 11.09
CA GLY A 135 -22.34 -24.93 12.38
C GLY A 135 -21.78 -24.18 13.60
N LEU A 136 -21.14 -23.02 13.41
CA LEU A 136 -20.72 -22.16 14.53
C LEU A 136 -21.91 -21.41 15.13
N PRO A 137 -21.87 -21.02 16.43
CA PRO A 137 -22.93 -20.25 17.08
C PRO A 137 -22.88 -18.78 16.66
N VAL A 138 -23.33 -18.49 15.44
CA VAL A 138 -23.49 -17.14 14.90
C VAL A 138 -24.87 -16.60 15.28
N PRO A 139 -25.00 -15.40 15.87
CA PRO A 139 -26.30 -14.78 16.09
C PRO A 139 -27.03 -14.53 14.76
N PRO A 140 -28.36 -14.81 14.66
CA PRO A 140 -29.09 -14.71 13.41
C PRO A 140 -29.20 -13.27 12.90
N GLY A 141 -29.36 -13.13 11.59
CA GLY A 141 -29.35 -11.84 10.90
C GLY A 141 -29.50 -11.97 9.39
N PHE A 142 -29.25 -10.86 8.70
CA PHE A 142 -29.27 -10.79 7.24
C PHE A 142 -28.29 -9.73 6.70
N THR A 143 -27.80 -9.94 5.48
CA THR A 143 -26.91 -9.01 4.77
C THR A 143 -27.63 -8.40 3.57
N ILE A 144 -27.65 -7.07 3.49
CA ILE A 144 -28.09 -6.29 2.32
C ILE A 144 -26.89 -6.10 1.39
N SER A 145 -27.06 -6.42 0.10
CA SER A 145 -25.97 -6.47 -0.88
C SER A 145 -25.26 -5.13 -1.19
N THR A 146 -24.02 -5.22 -1.68
CA THR A 146 -23.23 -4.08 -2.19
C THR A 146 -23.88 -3.39 -3.39
N GLU A 147 -24.68 -4.11 -4.20
CA GLU A 147 -25.48 -3.52 -5.28
C GLU A 147 -26.50 -2.48 -4.76
N CYS A 148 -27.06 -2.67 -3.56
CA CYS A 148 -27.96 -1.69 -2.95
C CYS A 148 -27.20 -0.40 -2.61
N CYS A 149 -25.94 -0.49 -2.17
CA CYS A 149 -25.06 0.66 -1.98
C CYS A 149 -24.73 1.34 -3.32
N ALA A 150 -24.41 0.58 -4.37
CA ALA A 150 -24.15 1.14 -5.70
C ALA A 150 -25.35 1.95 -6.23
N LYS A 151 -26.56 1.40 -6.08
CA LYS A 151 -27.84 2.04 -6.47
C LYS A 151 -28.21 3.23 -5.56
N TYR A 152 -27.82 3.21 -4.29
CA TYR A 152 -27.94 4.37 -3.39
C TYR A 152 -27.03 5.51 -3.85
N CYS A 153 -25.76 5.21 -4.16
CA CYS A 153 -24.78 6.21 -4.57
C CYS A 153 -25.11 6.82 -5.95
N SER A 154 -25.49 6.00 -6.95
CA SER A 154 -25.74 6.48 -8.32
C SER A 154 -26.89 7.49 -8.44
N ASN A 155 -27.86 7.43 -7.53
CA ASN A 155 -29.07 8.24 -7.61
C ASN A 155 -28.96 9.56 -6.82
N LYS A 156 -27.84 9.78 -6.11
CA LYS A 156 -27.61 11.01 -5.33
C LYS A 156 -27.29 12.24 -6.20
N ASP A 157 -26.95 12.02 -7.47
CA ASP A 157 -26.73 13.08 -8.47
C ASP A 157 -28.01 13.50 -9.22
N ASP A 158 -29.15 12.80 -9.01
CA ASP A 158 -30.42 13.18 -9.64
C ASP A 158 -31.06 14.39 -8.94
N LYS A 159 -31.29 15.45 -9.71
CA LYS A 159 -31.68 16.78 -9.21
C LYS A 159 -33.16 16.87 -8.81
N ASP A 160 -33.96 15.85 -9.13
CA ASP A 160 -35.38 15.82 -8.78
C ASP A 160 -35.71 14.96 -7.53
N ASP A 161 -34.78 14.14 -7.00
CA ASP A 161 -34.98 13.51 -5.68
C ASP A 161 -34.69 14.48 -4.52
N LYS A 162 -35.69 15.32 -4.22
CA LYS A 162 -35.65 16.31 -3.14
C LYS A 162 -35.94 15.73 -1.75
N ASN A 163 -36.18 14.43 -1.64
CA ASN A 163 -36.44 13.75 -0.36
C ASN A 163 -35.24 12.91 0.11
N GLY A 164 -34.45 12.40 -0.83
CA GLY A 164 -33.22 11.67 -0.60
C GLY A 164 -33.43 10.21 -0.17
N TRP A 165 -32.57 9.33 -0.69
CA TRP A 165 -32.56 7.91 -0.33
C TRP A 165 -32.39 7.64 1.18
N GLN A 166 -31.79 8.57 1.91
CA GLN A 166 -31.65 8.56 3.37
C GLN A 166 -33.00 8.55 4.11
N GLN A 167 -34.05 9.15 3.53
CA GLN A 167 -35.43 9.03 4.04
C GLN A 167 -36.24 7.98 3.27
N THR A 168 -36.00 7.79 1.97
CA THR A 168 -36.77 6.88 1.11
C THR A 168 -35.96 5.76 0.44
N LEU A 169 -35.49 4.80 1.25
CA LEU A 169 -35.15 3.45 0.75
C LEU A 169 -36.30 2.89 -0.13
N PRO A 170 -36.02 2.25 -1.28
CA PRO A 170 -37.03 1.71 -2.19
C PRO A 170 -38.00 0.75 -1.49
N ALA A 171 -39.31 0.91 -1.75
CA ALA A 171 -40.35 0.11 -1.09
C ALA A 171 -40.16 -1.41 -1.26
N SER A 172 -39.66 -1.86 -2.42
CA SER A 172 -39.36 -3.26 -2.70
C SER A 172 -38.16 -3.81 -1.92
N LEU A 173 -37.18 -2.96 -1.56
CA LEU A 173 -36.08 -3.32 -0.68
C LEU A 173 -36.53 -3.28 0.79
N TRP A 174 -37.32 -2.27 1.17
CA TRP A 174 -37.85 -2.15 2.52
C TRP A 174 -38.75 -3.33 2.91
N GLN A 175 -39.61 -3.81 2.00
CA GLN A 175 -40.39 -5.02 2.24
C GLN A 175 -39.49 -6.24 2.50
N GLN A 176 -38.44 -6.45 1.70
CA GLN A 176 -37.48 -7.55 1.94
C GLN A 176 -36.76 -7.42 3.29
N ILE A 177 -36.44 -6.19 3.74
CA ILE A 177 -35.86 -5.94 5.07
C ILE A 177 -36.85 -6.33 6.18
N GLN A 178 -38.14 -6.02 6.02
CA GLN A 178 -39.18 -6.42 6.97
C GLN A 178 -39.43 -7.93 6.97
N ASP A 179 -39.45 -8.56 5.80
CA ASP A 179 -39.61 -10.02 5.66
C ASP A 179 -38.43 -10.76 6.32
N ALA A 180 -37.20 -10.28 6.13
CA ALA A 180 -36.00 -10.83 6.74
C ALA A 180 -35.91 -10.55 8.26
N LEU A 181 -36.43 -9.41 8.73
CA LEU A 181 -36.53 -9.11 10.16
C LEU A 181 -37.51 -10.06 10.87
N ALA A 182 -38.69 -10.31 10.29
CA ALA A 182 -39.66 -11.26 10.85
C ALA A 182 -39.11 -12.69 10.94
N ASP A 183 -38.20 -13.06 10.03
CA ASP A 183 -37.44 -14.31 10.07
C ASP A 183 -36.49 -14.37 11.29
N VAL A 184 -35.80 -13.26 11.61
CA VAL A 184 -34.92 -13.15 12.79
C VAL A 184 -35.72 -13.09 14.09
N GLU A 185 -36.85 -12.39 14.13
CA GLU A 185 -37.78 -12.36 15.27
C GLU A 185 -38.30 -13.77 15.61
N THR A 186 -38.62 -14.54 14.56
CA THR A 186 -39.06 -15.95 14.69
C THR A 186 -37.93 -16.86 15.19
N GLU A 187 -36.69 -16.66 14.75
CA GLU A 187 -35.55 -17.49 15.19
C GLU A 187 -35.01 -17.12 16.59
N MET A 188 -35.20 -15.86 17.02
CA MET A 188 -34.82 -15.37 18.36
C MET A 188 -35.92 -15.51 19.42
N GLU A 189 -37.14 -15.91 19.04
CA GLU A 189 -38.35 -15.88 19.88
C GLU A 189 -38.56 -14.51 20.58
N ALA A 190 -38.29 -13.40 19.87
CA ALA A 190 -38.29 -12.03 20.40
C ALA A 190 -38.74 -11.01 19.34
N GLU A 191 -39.31 -9.88 19.76
CA GLU A 191 -40.01 -8.92 18.89
C GLU A 191 -39.29 -7.55 18.90
N PHE A 192 -39.05 -6.98 17.73
CA PHE A 192 -38.25 -5.77 17.53
C PHE A 192 -39.03 -4.53 17.98
N GLY A 193 -38.55 -3.90 19.07
CA GLY A 193 -39.23 -2.79 19.70
C GLY A 193 -40.26 -3.17 20.78
N SER A 194 -40.41 -4.45 21.11
CA SER A 194 -41.35 -4.91 22.14
C SER A 194 -40.82 -4.65 23.55
N PRO A 195 -41.48 -3.84 24.40
CA PRO A 195 -41.05 -3.66 25.79
C PRO A 195 -41.17 -4.94 26.63
N SER A 196 -41.98 -5.92 26.20
CA SER A 196 -42.17 -7.17 26.95
C SER A 196 -41.06 -8.20 26.71
N ASN A 197 -40.56 -8.27 25.48
CA ASN A 197 -39.59 -9.27 25.06
C ASN A 197 -38.72 -8.73 23.89
N PRO A 198 -37.85 -7.75 24.16
CA PRO A 198 -37.19 -7.01 23.09
C PRO A 198 -36.16 -7.85 22.34
N LEU A 199 -36.26 -7.82 21.02
CA LEU A 199 -35.14 -8.02 20.10
C LEU A 199 -34.41 -6.68 19.92
N LEU A 200 -33.08 -6.70 19.99
CA LEU A 200 -32.21 -5.58 19.68
C LEU A 200 -31.20 -6.01 18.62
N LEU A 201 -30.75 -5.07 17.78
CA LEU A 201 -29.95 -5.33 16.59
C LEU A 201 -28.60 -4.60 16.63
N SER A 202 -27.62 -5.12 15.91
CA SER A 202 -26.45 -4.37 15.45
C SER A 202 -26.49 -4.18 13.94
N VAL A 203 -26.02 -3.02 13.48
CA VAL A 203 -25.90 -2.68 12.06
C VAL A 203 -24.42 -2.46 11.77
N ARG A 204 -23.84 -3.33 10.94
CA ARG A 204 -22.39 -3.44 10.69
C ARG A 204 -22.10 -3.32 9.19
N SER A 205 -21.28 -2.35 8.83
CA SER A 205 -20.73 -2.18 7.48
C SER A 205 -19.88 -3.39 7.03
N GLY A 206 -19.67 -3.55 5.72
CA GLY A 206 -18.73 -4.55 5.19
C GLY A 206 -18.59 -4.50 3.67
N ALA A 207 -17.51 -3.93 3.16
CA ALA A 207 -17.14 -4.03 1.74
C ALA A 207 -16.50 -5.39 1.42
N ALA A 208 -16.31 -5.68 0.13
CA ALA A 208 -15.68 -6.92 -0.36
C ALA A 208 -14.24 -7.10 0.18
N ILE A 209 -13.48 -6.01 0.19
CA ILE A 209 -12.16 -5.89 0.81
C ILE A 209 -12.33 -5.27 2.20
N SER A 210 -11.63 -5.81 3.20
CA SER A 210 -11.71 -5.32 4.58
C SER A 210 -11.04 -3.94 4.71
N MET A 211 -11.81 -2.94 5.15
CA MET A 211 -11.35 -1.58 5.45
C MET A 211 -11.46 -1.34 6.98
N PRO A 212 -10.46 -1.73 7.81
CA PRO A 212 -10.59 -1.74 9.27
C PRO A 212 -10.82 -0.35 9.84
N GLY A 213 -11.82 -0.19 10.72
CA GLY A 213 -12.16 1.09 11.35
C GLY A 213 -12.69 2.18 10.41
N MET A 214 -12.80 1.93 9.10
CA MET A 214 -13.13 2.97 8.09
C MET A 214 -14.62 3.27 7.93
N MET A 215 -15.48 2.42 8.48
CA MET A 215 -16.94 2.56 8.45
C MET A 215 -17.47 1.96 9.76
N ASP A 216 -18.32 2.71 10.45
CA ASP A 216 -18.66 2.43 11.84
C ASP A 216 -19.67 1.29 12.01
N THR A 217 -20.01 1.01 13.27
CA THR A 217 -20.97 -0.01 13.67
C THR A 217 -21.91 0.58 14.70
N VAL A 218 -23.22 0.36 14.54
CA VAL A 218 -24.23 0.75 15.53
C VAL A 218 -24.63 -0.50 16.31
N LEU A 219 -24.54 -0.44 17.64
CA LEU A 219 -24.97 -1.50 18.56
C LEU A 219 -26.27 -1.12 19.27
N ASN A 220 -26.92 -2.07 19.94
CA ASN A 220 -28.08 -1.87 20.81
C ASN A 220 -29.30 -1.22 20.11
N LEU A 221 -29.39 -1.31 18.77
CA LEU A 221 -30.44 -0.66 17.98
C LEU A 221 -31.81 -1.29 18.23
N GLY A 222 -32.83 -0.46 18.38
CA GLY A 222 -34.17 -0.80 18.86
C GLY A 222 -34.45 -0.38 20.31
N LEU A 223 -33.45 0.17 21.03
CA LEU A 223 -33.68 0.79 22.34
C LEU A 223 -34.45 2.12 22.19
N ASN A 224 -35.42 2.31 23.07
CA ASN A 224 -36.23 3.52 23.22
C ASN A 224 -36.70 3.63 24.70
N ASP A 225 -37.39 4.70 25.07
CA ASP A 225 -37.77 4.98 26.47
C ASP A 225 -38.66 3.89 27.12
N GLU A 226 -39.41 3.10 26.34
CA GLU A 226 -40.22 1.98 26.84
C GLU A 226 -39.42 0.68 26.88
N VAL A 227 -38.67 0.39 25.81
CA VAL A 227 -37.88 -0.84 25.64
C VAL A 227 -36.74 -0.95 26.63
N VAL A 228 -36.11 0.17 27.03
CA VAL A 228 -35.06 0.16 28.06
C VAL A 228 -35.59 -0.28 29.43
N VAL A 229 -36.82 0.12 29.80
CA VAL A 229 -37.50 -0.32 31.03
C VAL A 229 -37.85 -1.81 30.93
N GLY A 230 -38.29 -2.26 29.76
CA GLY A 230 -38.50 -3.67 29.45
C GLY A 230 -37.24 -4.52 29.61
N LEU A 231 -36.13 -4.07 29.03
CA LEU A 231 -34.83 -4.74 29.11
C LEU A 231 -34.31 -4.80 30.55
N ALA A 232 -34.46 -3.72 31.32
CA ALA A 232 -34.12 -3.67 32.74
C ALA A 232 -34.88 -4.73 33.57
N GLN A 233 -36.17 -4.93 33.28
CA GLN A 233 -37.00 -5.94 33.94
C GLN A 233 -36.63 -7.36 33.49
N LYS A 234 -36.52 -7.61 32.17
CA LYS A 234 -36.20 -8.92 31.58
C LYS A 234 -34.85 -9.47 32.05
N THR A 235 -33.87 -8.60 32.27
CA THR A 235 -32.51 -8.97 32.70
C THR A 235 -32.29 -8.89 34.21
N ASN A 236 -33.23 -8.31 34.97
CA ASN A 236 -33.07 -7.94 36.37
C ASN A 236 -31.80 -7.07 36.64
N ASN A 237 -31.29 -6.39 35.61
CA ASN A 237 -30.07 -5.58 35.65
C ASN A 237 -30.34 -4.19 35.05
N PRO A 238 -30.94 -3.26 35.82
CA PRO A 238 -31.27 -1.93 35.31
C PRO A 238 -30.02 -1.13 34.92
N ARG A 239 -28.89 -1.33 35.60
CA ARG A 239 -27.62 -0.64 35.30
C ARG A 239 -27.10 -1.02 33.90
N PHE A 240 -27.18 -2.30 33.52
CA PHE A 240 -26.88 -2.76 32.15
C PHE A 240 -27.80 -2.11 31.11
N ALA A 241 -29.11 -2.07 31.36
CA ALA A 241 -30.08 -1.54 30.39
C ALA A 241 -29.87 -0.04 30.13
N TRP A 242 -29.69 0.76 31.19
CA TRP A 242 -29.45 2.21 31.06
C TRP A 242 -28.06 2.54 30.51
N ASP A 243 -27.00 1.77 30.81
CA ASP A 243 -25.69 1.94 30.16
C ASP A 243 -25.77 1.61 28.65
N SER A 244 -26.48 0.54 28.29
CA SER A 244 -26.69 0.18 26.87
C SER A 244 -27.50 1.25 26.13
N TYR A 245 -28.44 1.94 26.79
CA TYR A 245 -29.22 3.02 26.17
C TYR A 245 -28.44 4.33 26.06
N ARG A 246 -27.65 4.76 27.06
CA ARG A 246 -26.79 5.95 26.90
C ARG A 246 -25.75 5.74 25.79
N ARG A 247 -25.14 4.54 25.70
CA ARG A 247 -24.24 4.20 24.59
C ARG A 247 -24.97 4.25 23.25
N PHE A 248 -26.19 3.72 23.16
CA PHE A 248 -26.96 3.80 21.91
C PHE A 248 -27.27 5.24 21.50
N LEU A 249 -27.61 6.12 22.44
CA LEU A 249 -27.86 7.54 22.16
C LEU A 249 -26.60 8.25 21.63
N GLU A 250 -25.44 8.00 22.25
CA GLU A 250 -24.12 8.50 21.82
C GLU A 250 -23.76 7.98 20.42
N MET A 251 -23.75 6.65 20.24
CA MET A 251 -23.38 5.99 18.98
C MET A 251 -24.32 6.35 17.83
N PHE A 252 -25.64 6.33 18.04
CA PHE A 252 -26.61 6.69 17.01
C PHE A 252 -26.55 8.19 16.68
N GLY A 253 -26.36 9.04 17.69
CA GLY A 253 -26.21 10.48 17.50
C GLY A 253 -24.99 10.80 16.64
N ASN A 254 -23.85 10.18 16.97
CA ASN A 254 -22.60 10.40 16.25
C ASN A 254 -22.59 9.73 14.86
N VAL A 255 -22.81 8.42 14.77
CA VAL A 255 -22.66 7.65 13.51
C VAL A 255 -23.79 7.90 12.51
N VAL A 256 -25.03 8.05 12.98
CA VAL A 256 -26.22 8.11 12.10
C VAL A 256 -26.68 9.55 11.86
N LEU A 257 -26.46 10.46 12.81
CA LEU A 257 -26.90 11.86 12.72
C LEU A 257 -25.75 12.90 12.71
N ASN A 258 -24.49 12.46 12.71
CA ASN A 258 -23.29 13.31 12.67
C ASN A 258 -23.18 14.32 13.84
N ILE A 259 -23.74 14.00 15.01
CA ILE A 259 -23.60 14.81 16.23
C ILE A 259 -22.16 14.64 16.78
N PRO A 260 -21.40 15.72 17.05
CA PRO A 260 -20.05 15.63 17.61
C PRO A 260 -20.02 14.88 18.95
N ARG A 261 -19.09 13.90 19.09
CA ARG A 261 -19.02 13.01 20.25
C ARG A 261 -18.74 13.75 21.57
N ASN A 262 -17.91 14.80 21.52
CA ASN A 262 -17.56 15.60 22.69
C ASN A 262 -18.79 16.16 23.43
N LEU A 263 -19.90 16.45 22.73
CA LEU A 263 -21.13 16.94 23.35
C LEU A 263 -21.82 15.88 24.25
N PHE A 264 -21.55 14.60 24.03
CA PHE A 264 -21.99 13.51 24.91
C PHE A 264 -20.96 13.24 26.02
N GLU A 265 -19.66 13.30 25.71
CA GLU A 265 -18.59 13.13 26.70
C GLU A 265 -18.61 14.25 27.77
N GLU A 266 -18.83 15.51 27.36
CA GLU A 266 -19.00 16.67 28.25
C GLU A 266 -20.14 16.46 29.26
N GLU A 267 -21.33 16.05 28.80
CA GLU A 267 -22.50 15.78 29.65
C GLU A 267 -22.34 14.54 30.55
N LEU A 268 -21.48 13.58 30.16
CA LEU A 268 -21.15 12.39 30.95
C LEU A 268 -20.11 12.70 32.04
N ASP A 269 -19.09 13.49 31.71
CA ASP A 269 -18.07 13.96 32.66
C ASP A 269 -18.66 14.92 33.69
N ASP A 270 -19.61 15.79 33.28
CA ASP A 270 -20.41 16.62 34.19
C ASP A 270 -21.14 15.76 35.25
N VAL A 271 -21.78 14.66 34.84
CA VAL A 271 -22.45 13.75 35.78
C VAL A 271 -21.44 13.04 36.68
N LYS A 272 -20.29 12.58 36.15
CA LYS A 272 -19.24 11.96 36.98
C LYS A 272 -18.69 12.95 38.01
N TYR A 273 -18.51 14.21 37.64
CA TYR A 273 -18.11 15.30 38.55
C TYR A 273 -19.18 15.60 39.61
N GLU A 274 -20.46 15.74 39.23
CA GLU A 274 -21.60 15.92 40.15
C GLU A 274 -21.73 14.77 41.17
N LYS A 275 -21.32 13.56 40.79
CA LYS A 275 -21.35 12.35 41.63
C LYS A 275 -20.03 12.06 42.35
N ASN A 276 -18.97 12.82 42.07
CA ASN A 276 -17.62 12.65 42.60
C ASN A 276 -17.09 11.21 42.38
N VAL A 277 -17.26 10.69 41.17
CA VAL A 277 -16.70 9.41 40.69
C VAL A 277 -15.67 9.66 39.58
N LEU A 278 -14.81 8.68 39.30
CA LEU A 278 -13.74 8.78 38.31
C LEU A 278 -13.96 7.88 37.10
N GLN A 279 -14.80 6.84 37.19
CA GLN A 279 -15.05 5.89 36.11
C GLN A 279 -16.55 5.70 35.83
N ASP A 280 -16.91 5.52 34.55
CA ASP A 280 -18.25 5.14 34.08
C ASP A 280 -18.82 3.87 34.77
N SER A 281 -17.94 2.99 35.25
CA SER A 281 -18.27 1.78 36.01
C SER A 281 -18.87 2.07 37.39
N GLU A 282 -18.61 3.24 37.96
CA GLU A 282 -19.05 3.66 39.29
C GLU A 282 -20.45 4.32 39.29
N LEU A 283 -20.99 4.67 38.10
CA LEU A 283 -22.31 5.26 37.94
C LEU A 283 -23.44 4.25 38.22
N THR A 284 -24.42 4.67 39.01
CA THR A 284 -25.61 3.86 39.34
C THR A 284 -26.64 3.83 38.21
N ALA A 285 -27.64 2.95 38.31
CA ALA A 285 -28.74 2.90 37.35
C ALA A 285 -29.57 4.20 37.32
N GLU A 286 -29.64 4.88 38.46
CA GLU A 286 -30.28 6.18 38.65
C GLU A 286 -29.46 7.32 38.03
N ASP A 287 -28.13 7.25 38.10
CA ASP A 287 -27.24 8.24 37.46
C ASP A 287 -27.27 8.09 35.93
N LEU A 288 -27.27 6.85 35.42
CA LEU A 288 -27.36 6.58 33.99
C LEU A 288 -28.70 7.03 33.39
N GLN A 289 -29.80 7.05 34.16
CA GLN A 289 -31.05 7.69 33.75
C GLN A 289 -30.91 9.22 33.59
N VAL A 290 -30.10 9.88 34.43
CA VAL A 290 -29.79 11.31 34.27
C VAL A 290 -28.91 11.55 33.05
N VAL A 291 -27.93 10.68 32.78
CA VAL A 291 -27.12 10.71 31.55
C VAL A 291 -28.01 10.58 30.31
N VAL A 292 -28.93 9.61 30.26
CA VAL A 292 -29.91 9.46 29.16
C VAL A 292 -30.73 10.74 28.96
N GLN A 293 -31.23 11.36 30.03
CA GLN A 293 -31.98 12.63 29.94
C GLN A 293 -31.13 13.83 29.53
N ARG A 294 -29.81 13.83 29.80
CA ARG A 294 -28.85 14.82 29.28
C ARG A 294 -28.57 14.57 27.79
N PHE A 295 -28.29 13.34 27.40
CA PHE A 295 -28.03 12.95 26.01
C PHE A 295 -29.24 13.25 25.10
N GLN A 296 -30.48 13.03 25.55
CA GLN A 296 -31.69 13.44 24.82
C GLN A 296 -31.80 14.98 24.63
N LYS A 297 -31.17 15.80 25.48
CA LYS A 297 -31.06 17.27 25.28
C LYS A 297 -29.94 17.64 24.31
N VAL A 298 -28.87 16.85 24.20
CA VAL A 298 -27.83 17.04 23.17
C VAL A 298 -28.44 16.96 21.77
N TYR A 299 -29.34 16.01 21.53
CA TYR A 299 -30.12 15.97 20.28
C TYR A 299 -30.93 17.27 20.10
N GLN A 300 -31.64 17.73 21.14
CA GLN A 300 -32.45 18.95 21.08
C GLN A 300 -31.62 20.22 20.84
N SER A 301 -30.39 20.30 21.35
CA SER A 301 -29.48 21.44 21.10
C SER A 301 -29.04 21.51 19.64
N GLN A 302 -28.95 20.36 18.96
CA GLN A 302 -28.72 20.25 17.51
C GLN A 302 -30.00 20.43 16.68
N ASN A 303 -31.14 20.78 17.28
CA ASN A 303 -32.48 20.86 16.67
C ASN A 303 -33.00 19.50 16.15
N LEU A 304 -32.49 18.40 16.71
CA LEU A 304 -32.90 17.03 16.41
C LEU A 304 -33.72 16.43 17.56
N VAL A 305 -34.40 15.32 17.29
CA VAL A 305 -35.07 14.50 18.31
C VAL A 305 -34.65 13.06 18.07
N PHE A 306 -34.31 12.34 19.14
CA PHE A 306 -33.98 10.92 19.04
C PHE A 306 -35.20 10.11 18.52
N PRO A 307 -35.07 9.31 17.45
CA PRO A 307 -36.17 8.53 16.91
C PRO A 307 -36.54 7.39 17.86
N GLN A 308 -37.73 7.48 18.46
CA GLN A 308 -38.25 6.47 19.39
C GLN A 308 -38.80 5.22 18.67
N ASP A 309 -39.06 5.30 17.36
CA ASP A 309 -39.48 4.16 16.52
C ASP A 309 -38.25 3.32 16.08
N PRO A 310 -38.16 2.04 16.49
CA PRO A 310 -37.10 1.12 16.07
C PRO A 310 -37.00 0.92 14.54
N LEU A 311 -38.12 0.97 13.81
CA LEU A 311 -38.09 0.82 12.35
C LEU A 311 -37.49 2.08 11.68
N GLN A 312 -37.80 3.26 12.19
CA GLN A 312 -37.12 4.50 11.80
C GLN A 312 -35.62 4.46 12.15
N GLN A 313 -35.23 3.98 13.34
CA GLN A 313 -33.82 3.79 13.71
C GLN A 313 -33.09 2.90 12.70
N LEU A 314 -33.66 1.73 12.38
CA LEU A 314 -33.07 0.77 11.43
C LEU A 314 -32.93 1.37 10.03
N ARG A 315 -33.95 2.09 9.55
CA ARG A 315 -33.96 2.77 8.25
C ARG A 315 -32.82 3.79 8.13
N LEU A 316 -32.66 4.63 9.15
CA LEU A 316 -31.62 5.66 9.21
C LEU A 316 -30.21 5.04 9.29
N ALA A 317 -30.02 4.01 10.12
CA ALA A 317 -28.73 3.33 10.25
C ALA A 317 -28.28 2.66 8.93
N ILE A 318 -29.20 2.05 8.18
CA ILE A 318 -28.90 1.51 6.84
C ILE A 318 -28.48 2.62 5.86
N GLY A 319 -29.19 3.76 5.87
CA GLY A 319 -28.84 4.93 5.06
C GLY A 319 -27.46 5.50 5.39
N ALA A 320 -27.11 5.61 6.68
CA ALA A 320 -25.82 6.09 7.14
C ALA A 320 -24.65 5.18 6.69
N VAL A 321 -24.82 3.85 6.70
CA VAL A 321 -23.79 2.92 6.21
C VAL A 321 -23.55 3.09 4.70
N PHE A 322 -24.60 3.31 3.89
CA PHE A 322 -24.44 3.60 2.46
C PHE A 322 -23.84 4.98 2.19
N GLU A 323 -24.14 5.99 3.01
CA GLU A 323 -23.53 7.32 2.90
C GLU A 323 -22.04 7.30 3.29
N GLY A 324 -21.69 6.58 4.37
CA GLY A 324 -20.32 6.41 4.84
C GLY A 324 -19.37 5.80 3.82
N TRP A 325 -19.87 5.02 2.84
CA TRP A 325 -19.07 4.55 1.70
C TRP A 325 -18.42 5.68 0.90
N MET A 326 -19.11 6.82 0.77
CA MET A 326 -18.62 8.02 0.07
C MET A 326 -18.08 9.10 1.02
N GLY A 327 -17.97 8.80 2.33
CA GLY A 327 -17.37 9.70 3.30
C GLY A 327 -15.89 9.98 2.99
N PRO A 328 -15.36 11.19 3.28
CA PRO A 328 -13.99 11.58 2.92
C PRO A 328 -12.92 10.60 3.37
N ARG A 329 -13.03 10.09 4.61
CA ARG A 329 -12.14 9.04 5.17
C ARG A 329 -12.14 7.77 4.31
N ALA A 330 -13.31 7.23 3.99
CA ALA A 330 -13.44 6.00 3.22
C ALA A 330 -12.92 6.17 1.79
N VAL A 331 -13.15 7.33 1.17
CA VAL A 331 -12.57 7.69 -0.14
C VAL A 331 -11.04 7.78 -0.06
N LYS A 332 -10.48 8.46 0.95
CA LYS A 332 -9.03 8.60 1.15
C LYS A 332 -8.35 7.26 1.40
N TYR A 333 -8.91 6.38 2.24
CA TYR A 333 -8.37 5.04 2.48
C TYR A 333 -8.33 4.21 1.19
N ARG A 334 -9.39 4.27 0.37
CA ARG A 334 -9.41 3.62 -0.95
C ARG A 334 -8.39 4.20 -1.94
N GLN A 335 -8.03 5.48 -1.82
CA GLN A 335 -6.95 6.08 -2.61
C GLN A 335 -5.56 5.59 -2.14
N VAL A 336 -5.32 5.55 -0.82
CA VAL A 336 -4.02 5.15 -0.22
C VAL A 336 -3.72 3.66 -0.44
N GLU A 337 -4.72 2.79 -0.26
CA GLU A 337 -4.58 1.32 -0.43
C GLU A 337 -4.85 0.88 -1.89
N ASN A 338 -4.98 1.83 -2.82
CA ASN A 338 -5.39 1.67 -4.23
C ASN A 338 -6.60 0.75 -4.47
N ILE A 339 -7.57 0.75 -3.56
CA ILE A 339 -8.81 -0.05 -3.65
C ILE A 339 -9.77 0.62 -4.65
N ARG A 340 -9.76 0.14 -5.90
CA ARG A 340 -10.64 0.59 -6.98
C ARG A 340 -11.72 -0.46 -7.30
N ASN A 341 -12.66 -0.09 -8.18
CA ASN A 341 -13.67 -0.96 -8.81
C ASN A 341 -14.64 -1.73 -7.88
N LEU A 342 -14.68 -1.42 -6.57
CA LEU A 342 -15.69 -1.98 -5.66
C LEU A 342 -17.04 -1.29 -5.84
N LEU A 343 -18.11 -2.08 -5.93
CA LEU A 343 -19.50 -1.62 -6.10
C LEU A 343 -19.99 -0.74 -4.94
N GLY A 344 -19.59 -1.05 -3.71
CA GLY A 344 -20.13 -0.44 -2.51
C GLY A 344 -19.76 -1.21 -1.24
N THR A 345 -20.45 -0.87 -0.15
CA THR A 345 -20.41 -1.62 1.13
C THR A 345 -21.71 -2.39 1.32
N ALA A 346 -21.64 -3.60 1.88
CA ALA A 346 -22.83 -4.34 2.31
C ALA A 346 -23.23 -3.93 3.73
N VAL A 347 -24.50 -4.12 4.09
CA VAL A 347 -25.03 -3.81 5.43
C VAL A 347 -25.45 -5.11 6.10
N ASN A 348 -24.82 -5.45 7.21
CA ASN A 348 -25.11 -6.66 7.98
C ASN A 348 -25.95 -6.26 9.19
N VAL A 349 -27.19 -6.74 9.25
CA VAL A 349 -28.11 -6.54 10.37
C VAL A 349 -28.17 -7.84 11.15
N GLN A 350 -27.83 -7.81 12.44
CA GLN A 350 -27.63 -9.02 13.24
C GLN A 350 -28.18 -8.85 14.66
N SER A 351 -28.83 -9.88 15.22
CA SER A 351 -29.30 -9.89 16.60
C SER A 351 -28.17 -9.59 17.59
N MET A 352 -28.45 -8.74 18.57
CA MET A 352 -27.51 -8.43 19.65
C MET A 352 -27.27 -9.64 20.56
N VAL A 353 -26.03 -9.70 21.07
CA VAL A 353 -25.58 -10.56 22.16
C VAL A 353 -24.75 -9.69 23.11
N PHE A 354 -24.88 -9.90 24.42
CA PHE A 354 -24.44 -8.93 25.42
C PHE A 354 -23.35 -9.46 26.35
N GLY A 355 -22.13 -9.00 26.11
CA GLY A 355 -20.96 -9.25 26.98
C GLY A 355 -21.01 -8.50 28.33
N ASN A 356 -21.96 -7.57 28.50
CA ASN A 356 -22.08 -6.65 29.65
C ASN A 356 -23.29 -6.93 30.58
N MET A 357 -23.81 -8.16 30.60
CA MET A 357 -24.92 -8.53 31.50
C MET A 357 -24.47 -8.89 32.93
N GLY A 358 -23.18 -9.15 33.16
CA GLY A 358 -22.61 -9.51 34.45
C GLY A 358 -21.30 -10.29 34.31
N GLU A 359 -20.80 -10.84 35.42
CA GLU A 359 -19.51 -11.56 35.47
C GLU A 359 -19.50 -12.90 34.71
N THR A 360 -20.68 -13.42 34.34
CA THR A 360 -20.86 -14.60 33.47
C THR A 360 -20.96 -14.23 31.98
N SER A 361 -20.75 -12.96 31.64
CA SER A 361 -20.67 -12.46 30.26
C SER A 361 -19.33 -11.77 30.01
N GLY A 362 -18.94 -11.68 28.74
CA GLY A 362 -17.72 -11.00 28.32
C GLY A 362 -17.61 -10.91 26.80
N THR A 363 -16.52 -10.36 26.31
CA THR A 363 -16.30 -10.20 24.86
C THR A 363 -14.80 -10.10 24.57
N GLY A 364 -14.36 -10.52 23.39
CA GLY A 364 -12.95 -10.48 23.05
C GLY A 364 -12.66 -10.58 21.55
N VAL A 365 -11.39 -10.37 21.23
CA VAL A 365 -10.81 -10.45 19.89
C VAL A 365 -9.59 -11.37 19.96
N CYS A 366 -9.51 -12.35 19.06
CA CYS A 366 -8.46 -13.36 19.08
C CYS A 366 -7.97 -13.71 17.68
N PHE A 367 -6.66 -13.86 17.55
CA PHE A 367 -5.98 -14.48 16.42
C PHE A 367 -5.69 -15.94 16.78
N THR A 368 -5.91 -16.85 15.82
CA THR A 368 -5.69 -18.30 16.04
C THR A 368 -4.22 -18.69 16.16
N ARG A 369 -3.30 -17.82 15.70
CA ARG A 369 -1.85 -17.88 15.89
C ARG A 369 -1.34 -16.45 16.09
N ASP A 370 -0.19 -16.24 16.74
CA ASP A 370 0.33 -14.89 16.97
C ASP A 370 0.60 -14.14 15.65
N PRO A 371 -0.06 -13.00 15.36
CA PRO A 371 0.16 -12.22 14.14
C PRO A 371 1.54 -11.55 14.05
N ASN A 372 2.37 -11.61 15.09
CA ASN A 372 3.71 -11.02 15.15
C ASN A 372 4.82 -12.07 14.92
N THR A 373 4.80 -13.17 15.68
CA THR A 373 5.81 -14.25 15.57
C THR A 373 5.42 -15.39 14.63
N GLY A 374 4.12 -15.71 14.56
CA GLY A 374 3.57 -16.88 13.85
C GLY A 374 3.42 -18.14 14.70
N GLU A 375 3.68 -18.12 16.01
CA GLU A 375 3.56 -19.33 16.85
C GLU A 375 2.11 -19.86 16.95
N PRO A 376 1.89 -21.19 16.81
CA PRO A 376 0.55 -21.78 16.68
C PRO A 376 -0.06 -22.36 17.97
N HIS A 377 0.64 -22.32 19.11
CA HIS A 377 0.25 -23.08 20.31
C HIS A 377 -0.32 -22.24 21.45
N GLU A 378 -0.31 -20.91 21.33
CA GLU A 378 -0.99 -20.00 22.25
C GLU A 378 -1.95 -19.13 21.44
N LEU A 379 -3.24 -19.17 21.79
CA LEU A 379 -4.24 -18.27 21.23
C LEU A 379 -3.84 -16.83 21.55
N PHE A 380 -3.67 -15.99 20.53
CA PHE A 380 -3.20 -14.62 20.72
C PHE A 380 -4.38 -13.66 20.70
N GLY A 381 -4.81 -13.17 21.85
CA GLY A 381 -6.01 -12.34 21.94
C GLY A 381 -6.20 -11.64 23.28
N GLU A 382 -7.19 -10.76 23.30
CA GLU A 382 -7.56 -9.88 24.41
C GLU A 382 -9.08 -10.01 24.66
N PHE A 383 -9.50 -10.10 25.92
CA PHE A 383 -10.91 -10.13 26.31
C PHE A 383 -11.20 -9.29 27.56
N LEU A 384 -12.46 -8.94 27.74
CA LEU A 384 -12.99 -8.28 28.95
C LEU A 384 -14.26 -8.99 29.44
N ILE A 385 -14.32 -9.23 30.74
CA ILE A 385 -15.54 -9.64 31.46
C ILE A 385 -16.43 -8.41 31.67
N ASN A 386 -17.75 -8.61 31.56
CA ASN A 386 -18.77 -7.58 31.81
C ASN A 386 -18.52 -6.30 30.98
N ALA A 387 -18.49 -6.44 29.66
CA ALA A 387 -18.04 -5.42 28.69
C ALA A 387 -18.70 -5.57 27.30
N GLN A 388 -18.72 -4.51 26.49
CA GLN A 388 -19.04 -4.56 25.05
C GLN A 388 -17.76 -4.45 24.20
N GLY A 389 -17.80 -4.86 22.93
CA GLY A 389 -16.61 -4.94 22.07
C GLY A 389 -15.88 -3.60 21.90
N GLU A 390 -16.62 -2.49 22.00
CA GLU A 390 -16.10 -1.11 22.11
C GLU A 390 -15.07 -0.97 23.25
N ASP A 391 -15.36 -1.50 24.44
CA ASP A 391 -14.48 -1.36 25.63
C ASP A 391 -13.11 -2.03 25.42
N VAL A 392 -13.06 -3.09 24.59
CA VAL A 392 -11.82 -3.80 24.22
C VAL A 392 -11.00 -2.98 23.21
N VAL A 393 -11.66 -2.40 22.20
CA VAL A 393 -11.00 -1.63 21.13
C VAL A 393 -10.51 -0.26 21.63
N ALA A 394 -11.31 0.42 22.45
CA ALA A 394 -10.99 1.73 23.01
C ALA A 394 -9.95 1.68 24.15
N GLY A 395 -9.68 0.50 24.74
CA GLY A 395 -8.64 0.31 25.76
C GLY A 395 -8.86 1.04 27.09
N VAL A 396 -10.04 1.66 27.31
CA VAL A 396 -10.42 2.38 28.54
C VAL A 396 -10.33 1.49 29.78
N ARG A 397 -10.58 0.19 29.60
CA ARG A 397 -10.25 -0.87 30.57
C ARG A 397 -9.13 -1.72 29.99
N THR A 398 -8.08 -1.97 30.77
CA THR A 398 -6.98 -2.87 30.37
C THR A 398 -7.53 -4.28 30.08
N PRO A 399 -7.42 -4.78 28.83
CA PRO A 399 -7.90 -6.12 28.50
C PRO A 399 -7.06 -7.22 29.18
N GLN A 400 -7.66 -8.40 29.35
CA GLN A 400 -6.96 -9.59 29.84
C GLN A 400 -6.53 -10.47 28.65
N PRO A 401 -5.34 -11.10 28.68
CA PRO A 401 -4.93 -12.06 27.66
C PRO A 401 -5.90 -13.25 27.58
N ILE A 402 -6.25 -13.69 26.36
CA ILE A 402 -7.28 -14.72 26.13
C ILE A 402 -7.03 -16.04 26.88
N ALA A 403 -5.77 -16.40 27.15
CA ALA A 403 -5.42 -17.56 27.97
C ALA A 403 -6.01 -17.51 29.41
N ALA A 404 -6.22 -16.30 29.97
CA ALA A 404 -6.85 -16.17 31.29
C ALA A 404 -8.35 -16.54 31.28
N LEU A 405 -9.00 -16.64 30.12
CA LEU A 405 -10.38 -17.11 30.00
C LEU A 405 -10.51 -18.59 30.44
N GLU A 406 -9.47 -19.42 30.29
CA GLU A 406 -9.46 -20.80 30.80
C GLU A 406 -9.70 -20.86 32.31
N ALA A 407 -9.14 -19.90 33.07
CA ALA A 407 -9.30 -19.83 34.52
C ALA A 407 -10.64 -19.24 34.98
N VAL A 408 -11.33 -18.48 34.11
CA VAL A 408 -12.60 -17.79 34.44
C VAL A 408 -13.81 -18.57 33.93
N MET A 409 -13.75 -19.14 32.73
CA MET A 409 -14.83 -19.90 32.08
C MET A 409 -14.25 -21.08 31.27
N PRO A 410 -13.75 -22.15 31.92
CA PRO A 410 -13.03 -23.24 31.25
C PRO A 410 -13.85 -23.94 30.16
N ASP A 411 -15.14 -24.19 30.39
CA ASP A 411 -16.02 -24.83 29.40
C ASP A 411 -16.16 -23.99 28.12
N VAL A 412 -16.24 -22.65 28.28
CA VAL A 412 -16.34 -21.69 27.17
C VAL A 412 -15.00 -21.58 26.44
N TYR A 413 -13.88 -21.61 27.16
CA TYR A 413 -12.54 -21.60 26.55
C TYR A 413 -12.29 -22.85 25.70
N GLN A 414 -12.66 -24.04 26.19
CA GLN A 414 -12.57 -25.29 25.42
C GLN A 414 -13.51 -25.28 24.20
N GLU A 415 -14.71 -24.71 24.32
CA GLU A 415 -15.60 -24.55 23.17
C GLU A 415 -15.01 -23.57 22.13
N PHE A 416 -14.44 -22.46 22.58
CA PHE A 416 -13.78 -21.46 21.73
C PHE A 416 -12.57 -22.05 20.99
N GLN A 417 -11.69 -22.76 21.69
CA GLN A 417 -10.53 -23.43 21.08
C GLN A 417 -10.96 -24.38 19.96
N ARG A 418 -11.96 -25.23 20.19
CA ARG A 418 -12.52 -26.11 19.14
C ARG A 418 -13.07 -25.32 17.93
N TYR A 419 -13.65 -24.15 18.14
CA TYR A 419 -14.09 -23.29 17.03
C TYR A 419 -12.92 -22.61 16.29
N THR A 420 -11.82 -22.26 16.98
CA THR A 420 -10.61 -21.75 16.32
C THR A 420 -9.98 -22.80 15.40
N GLU A 421 -9.91 -24.06 15.82
CA GLU A 421 -9.41 -25.18 15.00
C GLU A 421 -10.25 -25.41 13.75
N ILE A 422 -11.58 -25.44 13.89
CA ILE A 422 -12.53 -25.58 12.77
C ILE A 422 -12.37 -24.43 11.77
N LEU A 423 -12.14 -23.21 12.25
CA LEU A 423 -11.96 -22.03 11.42
C LEU A 423 -10.65 -22.07 10.63
N GLU A 424 -9.51 -22.41 11.25
CA GLU A 424 -8.24 -22.57 10.51
C GLU A 424 -8.34 -23.69 9.46
N GLN A 425 -8.90 -24.85 9.82
CA GLN A 425 -9.07 -25.99 8.91
C GLN A 425 -9.99 -25.65 7.72
N HIS A 426 -11.02 -24.84 7.92
CA HIS A 426 -11.95 -24.47 6.86
C HIS A 426 -11.38 -23.41 5.88
N TYR A 427 -10.70 -22.39 6.40
CA TYR A 427 -10.16 -21.30 5.58
C TYR A 427 -8.72 -21.55 5.08
N GLY A 428 -8.04 -22.57 5.61
CA GLY A 428 -6.63 -22.88 5.29
C GLY A 428 -5.71 -21.70 5.60
N ASP A 429 -5.97 -20.99 6.70
CA ASP A 429 -5.27 -19.75 7.07
C ASP A 429 -5.57 -19.35 8.52
N MET A 430 -4.60 -18.70 9.18
CA MET A 430 -4.81 -18.06 10.48
C MET A 430 -5.94 -17.04 10.41
N GLN A 431 -6.88 -17.13 11.36
CA GLN A 431 -8.07 -16.29 11.46
C GLN A 431 -7.95 -15.29 12.61
N ASP A 432 -8.53 -14.12 12.38
CA ASP A 432 -8.82 -13.03 13.32
C ASP A 432 -10.34 -13.03 13.58
N ILE A 433 -10.70 -13.19 14.86
CA ILE A 433 -12.03 -13.62 15.32
C ILE A 433 -12.55 -12.64 16.37
N GLU A 434 -13.79 -12.17 16.20
CA GLU A 434 -14.55 -11.43 17.22
C GLU A 434 -15.58 -12.36 17.87
N PHE A 435 -15.64 -12.40 19.20
CA PHE A 435 -16.60 -13.23 19.93
C PHE A 435 -17.20 -12.52 21.16
N THR A 436 -18.39 -12.97 21.56
CA THR A 436 -19.06 -12.51 22.79
C THR A 436 -19.58 -13.72 23.56
N ILE A 437 -19.48 -13.66 24.88
CA ILE A 437 -20.03 -14.62 25.82
C ILE A 437 -21.21 -13.93 26.50
N GLN A 438 -22.39 -14.55 26.44
CA GLN A 438 -23.56 -14.10 27.19
C GLN A 438 -24.03 -15.20 28.13
N GLU A 439 -23.98 -14.96 29.44
CA GLU A 439 -24.45 -15.87 30.49
C GLU A 439 -23.87 -17.30 30.33
N GLY A 440 -22.56 -17.39 30.05
CA GLY A 440 -21.84 -18.65 29.81
C GLY A 440 -22.07 -19.30 28.44
N LYS A 441 -22.79 -18.67 27.51
CA LYS A 441 -22.93 -19.14 26.11
C LYS A 441 -22.02 -18.36 25.17
N LEU A 442 -21.25 -19.06 24.34
CA LEU A 442 -20.35 -18.49 23.36
C LEU A 442 -21.08 -18.17 22.04
N PHE A 443 -20.78 -16.99 21.47
CA PHE A 443 -21.26 -16.56 20.16
C PHE A 443 -20.12 -16.01 19.30
N MET A 444 -20.05 -16.46 18.05
CA MET A 444 -19.05 -16.04 17.05
C MET A 444 -19.61 -14.88 16.22
N LEU A 445 -19.03 -13.69 16.36
CA LEU A 445 -19.54 -12.47 15.70
C LEU A 445 -18.86 -12.18 14.36
N GLN A 446 -17.58 -12.54 14.23
CA GLN A 446 -16.81 -12.32 13.01
C GLN A 446 -15.65 -13.30 12.91
N THR A 447 -15.29 -13.67 11.68
CA THR A 447 -13.98 -14.25 11.33
C THR A 447 -13.47 -13.58 10.06
N ARG A 448 -12.14 -13.48 9.91
CA ARG A 448 -11.44 -13.11 8.66
C ARG A 448 -10.01 -13.64 8.71
N ASN A 449 -9.36 -13.84 7.57
CA ASN A 449 -7.92 -14.14 7.56
C ASN A 449 -7.16 -12.99 8.26
N GLY A 450 -6.40 -13.30 9.30
CA GLY A 450 -5.84 -12.26 10.18
C GLY A 450 -4.67 -11.51 9.54
N LYS A 451 -4.70 -10.16 9.61
CA LYS A 451 -3.55 -9.31 9.27
C LYS A 451 -2.38 -9.65 10.20
N ARG A 452 -1.17 -9.73 9.65
CA ARG A 452 0.03 -10.26 10.32
C ARG A 452 1.30 -9.61 9.78
N GLY A 453 2.36 -9.59 10.57
CA GLY A 453 3.68 -9.16 10.13
C GLY A 453 4.38 -10.23 9.29
N GLY A 454 5.40 -9.83 8.52
CA GLY A 454 6.08 -10.68 7.55
C GLY A 454 6.64 -11.99 8.10
N ARG A 455 7.20 -11.96 9.32
CA ARG A 455 7.65 -13.15 10.04
C ARG A 455 6.51 -14.16 10.26
N ALA A 456 5.40 -13.69 10.81
CA ALA A 456 4.23 -14.53 11.05
C ALA A 456 3.65 -15.09 9.75
N ALA A 457 3.60 -14.29 8.67
CA ALA A 457 3.14 -14.79 7.36
C ALA A 457 3.95 -15.99 6.88
N VAL A 458 5.29 -15.88 6.90
CA VAL A 458 6.19 -16.96 6.47
C VAL A 458 6.13 -18.17 7.40
N LYS A 459 6.17 -17.97 8.72
CA LYS A 459 6.09 -19.08 9.69
C LYS A 459 4.77 -19.82 9.59
N ILE A 460 3.64 -19.12 9.59
CA ILE A 460 2.31 -19.73 9.46
C ILE A 460 2.19 -20.49 8.12
N ALA A 461 2.74 -19.96 7.03
CA ALA A 461 2.77 -20.66 5.74
C ALA A 461 3.62 -21.95 5.76
N VAL A 462 4.72 -21.99 6.52
CA VAL A 462 5.56 -23.19 6.68
C VAL A 462 4.94 -24.20 7.64
N ASP A 463 4.35 -23.74 8.74
CA ASP A 463 3.65 -24.57 9.72
C ASP A 463 2.42 -25.25 9.09
N LEU A 464 1.55 -24.52 8.38
CA LEU A 464 0.35 -25.07 7.72
C LEU A 464 0.67 -26.13 6.65
N VAL A 465 1.85 -26.07 6.00
CA VAL A 465 2.33 -27.13 5.10
C VAL A 465 2.85 -28.34 5.88
N SER A 466 3.53 -28.10 7.01
CA SER A 466 4.03 -29.16 7.91
C SER A 466 2.90 -29.92 8.61
N GLU A 467 1.80 -29.23 8.89
CA GLU A 467 0.52 -29.75 9.41
C GLU A 467 -0.35 -30.43 8.33
N LEU A 468 0.08 -30.41 7.07
CA LEU A 468 -0.64 -30.94 5.90
C LEU A 468 -1.99 -30.26 5.60
N LEU A 469 -2.22 -29.04 6.09
CA LEU A 469 -3.40 -28.22 5.79
C LEU A 469 -3.28 -27.48 4.44
N LEU A 470 -2.05 -27.20 3.98
CA LEU A 470 -1.77 -26.57 2.68
C LEU A 470 -0.70 -27.33 1.88
N THR A 471 -0.74 -27.22 0.54
CA THR A 471 0.41 -27.53 -0.31
C THR A 471 1.38 -26.34 -0.40
N LYS A 472 2.62 -26.56 -0.88
CA LYS A 472 3.61 -25.49 -1.10
C LYS A 472 3.08 -24.37 -1.99
N GLU A 473 2.38 -24.73 -3.06
CA GLU A 473 1.77 -23.81 -4.03
C GLU A 473 0.72 -22.93 -3.36
N GLN A 474 -0.12 -23.50 -2.49
CA GLN A 474 -1.11 -22.75 -1.73
C GLN A 474 -0.45 -21.85 -0.67
N ALA A 475 0.58 -22.33 0.03
CA ALA A 475 1.30 -21.56 1.03
C ALA A 475 2.00 -20.33 0.44
N ILE A 476 2.56 -20.45 -0.78
CA ILE A 476 3.18 -19.35 -1.52
C ILE A 476 2.17 -18.23 -1.85
N THR A 477 0.88 -18.53 -2.07
CA THR A 477 -0.13 -17.49 -2.32
C THR A 477 -0.69 -16.85 -1.04
N LYS A 478 -0.37 -17.37 0.16
CA LYS A 478 -0.71 -16.76 1.46
C LYS A 478 0.30 -15.67 1.89
N VAL A 479 1.54 -15.74 1.42
CA VAL A 479 2.59 -14.76 1.75
C VAL A 479 2.62 -13.67 0.68
N LEU A 480 2.00 -12.53 0.97
CA LEU A 480 2.04 -11.35 0.11
C LEU A 480 3.49 -10.84 -0.10
N PRO A 481 3.82 -10.21 -1.24
CA PRO A 481 5.15 -9.63 -1.50
C PRO A 481 5.63 -8.64 -0.42
N GLU A 482 4.70 -7.89 0.17
CA GLU A 482 4.97 -6.88 1.20
C GLU A 482 5.38 -7.54 2.53
N HIS A 483 4.87 -8.74 2.83
CA HIS A 483 5.34 -9.55 3.96
C HIS A 483 6.82 -9.94 3.82
N LEU A 484 7.33 -10.09 2.59
CA LEU A 484 8.72 -10.38 2.35
C LEU A 484 9.60 -9.12 2.43
N ASP A 485 9.11 -7.97 1.96
CA ASP A 485 9.80 -6.68 2.11
C ASP A 485 9.98 -6.30 3.60
N GLN A 486 8.97 -6.54 4.43
CA GLN A 486 9.04 -6.40 5.90
C GLN A 486 10.14 -7.27 6.53
N LEU A 487 10.41 -8.45 5.96
CA LEU A 487 11.49 -9.32 6.43
C LEU A 487 12.87 -8.85 5.98
N LEU A 488 12.94 -8.01 4.94
CA LEU A 488 14.12 -7.35 4.39
C LEU A 488 14.40 -5.97 5.01
N HIS A 489 13.43 -5.40 5.75
CA HIS A 489 13.61 -4.17 6.52
C HIS A 489 14.78 -4.27 7.55
N PRO A 490 15.48 -3.16 7.84
CA PRO A 490 16.58 -3.14 8.81
C PRO A 490 16.15 -3.53 10.22
N ARG A 491 17.10 -4.06 11.01
CA ARG A 491 16.92 -4.42 12.43
C ARG A 491 18.05 -3.87 13.28
N PHE A 492 17.84 -3.70 14.59
CA PHE A 492 18.95 -3.41 15.50
C PHE A 492 19.81 -4.69 15.67
N PRO A 493 21.10 -4.69 15.30
CA PRO A 493 21.95 -5.89 15.35
C PRO A 493 22.31 -6.32 16.78
N ASP A 494 22.34 -5.36 17.69
CA ASP A 494 23.13 -5.43 18.92
C ASP A 494 22.30 -5.19 20.19
N VAL A 495 21.07 -5.73 20.21
CA VAL A 495 20.11 -5.56 21.33
C VAL A 495 20.65 -6.03 22.69
N GLU A 496 21.65 -6.92 22.70
CA GLU A 496 22.32 -7.39 23.91
C GLU A 496 23.42 -6.43 24.44
N GLN A 497 23.93 -5.51 23.63
CA GLN A 497 25.03 -4.62 24.00
C GLN A 497 24.61 -3.59 25.06
N ALA A 498 25.55 -3.25 25.94
CA ALA A 498 25.36 -2.25 27.00
C ALA A 498 24.95 -0.88 26.45
N ALA A 499 25.46 -0.47 25.28
CA ALA A 499 25.10 0.80 24.64
C ALA A 499 23.61 0.86 24.27
N TYR A 500 23.10 -0.18 23.59
CA TYR A 500 21.68 -0.31 23.25
C TYR A 500 20.82 -0.32 24.52
N LYS A 501 21.15 -1.17 25.50
CA LYS A 501 20.42 -1.27 26.77
C LYS A 501 20.41 0.04 27.58
N SER A 502 21.50 0.82 27.53
CA SER A 502 21.58 2.14 28.18
C SER A 502 20.78 3.25 27.49
N ALA A 503 20.35 3.03 26.24
CA ALA A 503 19.55 3.98 25.47
C ALA A 503 18.03 3.71 25.58
N VAL A 504 17.60 2.57 26.14
CA VAL A 504 16.18 2.28 26.38
C VAL A 504 15.64 3.22 27.46
N MET A 505 14.59 3.97 27.13
CA MET A 505 13.97 4.97 28.00
C MET A 505 12.65 4.48 28.61
N ALA A 506 11.88 3.73 27.83
CA ALA A 506 10.58 3.20 28.21
C ALA A 506 10.28 1.93 27.42
N ARG A 507 9.29 1.16 27.89
CA ARG A 507 8.77 -0.02 27.20
C ARG A 507 7.23 0.02 27.15
N GLY A 508 6.67 -0.20 25.97
CA GLY A 508 5.24 -0.42 25.75
C GLY A 508 4.96 -1.81 25.20
N LEU A 509 3.75 -2.02 24.69
CA LEU A 509 3.34 -3.24 24.01
C LEU A 509 3.98 -3.31 22.60
N PRO A 510 4.62 -4.44 22.20
CA PRO A 510 5.27 -4.62 20.90
C PRO A 510 4.25 -4.82 19.78
N ALA A 511 3.47 -3.78 19.49
CA ALA A 511 2.26 -3.84 18.68
C ALA A 511 2.48 -4.23 17.21
N SER A 512 3.63 -3.89 16.62
CA SER A 512 4.04 -4.33 15.29
C SER A 512 5.57 -4.38 15.19
N PRO A 513 6.17 -5.49 14.72
CA PRO A 513 7.61 -5.72 14.78
C PRO A 513 8.45 -4.86 13.82
N GLY A 514 9.74 -4.70 14.15
CA GLY A 514 10.75 -4.05 13.31
C GLY A 514 11.49 -2.92 14.02
N ALA A 515 12.42 -2.26 13.29
CA ALA A 515 13.22 -1.16 13.80
C ALA A 515 12.91 0.15 13.04
N ALA A 516 12.43 1.17 13.75
CA ALA A 516 12.23 2.51 13.20
C ALA A 516 13.22 3.49 13.83
N VAL A 517 13.70 4.46 13.05
CA VAL A 517 14.62 5.50 13.50
C VAL A 517 14.26 6.80 12.77
N GLY A 518 13.83 7.84 13.50
CA GLY A 518 13.32 9.05 12.88
C GLY A 518 13.07 10.19 13.86
N ARG A 519 12.59 11.31 13.33
CA ARG A 519 12.24 12.52 14.10
C ARG A 519 10.84 12.44 14.68
N VAL A 520 10.66 12.76 15.96
CA VAL A 520 9.35 12.90 16.60
C VAL A 520 8.50 13.91 15.81
N SER A 521 7.23 13.58 15.58
CA SER A 521 6.23 14.47 14.98
C SER A 521 4.83 14.14 15.53
N PHE A 522 4.02 15.18 15.78
CA PHE A 522 2.75 15.04 16.51
C PHE A 522 1.50 15.19 15.63
N SER A 523 1.62 15.78 14.43
CA SER A 523 0.52 15.98 13.48
C SER A 523 0.71 15.21 12.17
N ASN A 524 -0.40 14.90 11.48
CA ASN A 524 -0.39 14.19 10.20
C ASN A 524 0.35 14.98 9.11
N GLU A 525 0.10 16.29 9.05
CA GLU A 525 0.70 17.21 8.08
C GLU A 525 2.22 17.21 8.21
N LYS A 526 2.75 17.25 9.44
CA LYS A 526 4.20 17.27 9.66
C LYS A 526 4.86 15.93 9.32
N VAL A 527 4.18 14.81 9.57
CA VAL A 527 4.67 13.48 9.20
C VAL A 527 4.71 13.30 7.67
N VAL A 528 3.72 13.84 6.95
CA VAL A 528 3.68 13.86 5.46
C VAL A 528 4.75 14.80 4.89
N GLU A 529 4.84 16.04 5.37
CA GLU A 529 5.85 17.03 4.93
C GLU A 529 7.28 16.49 5.12
N ASN A 530 7.55 15.83 6.24
CA ASN A 530 8.83 15.16 6.48
C ASN A 530 9.10 14.06 5.44
N LYS A 531 8.10 13.24 5.08
CA LYS A 531 8.23 12.19 4.06
C LYS A 531 8.51 12.75 2.67
N GLU A 532 7.84 13.84 2.27
CA GLU A 532 8.10 14.54 1.00
C GLU A 532 9.53 15.10 0.94
N GLN A 533 10.07 15.53 2.09
CA GLN A 533 11.47 15.98 2.22
C GLN A 533 12.49 14.83 2.41
N GLY A 534 12.06 13.56 2.38
CA GLY A 534 12.92 12.39 2.61
C GLY A 534 13.43 12.25 4.06
N ILE A 535 12.81 12.94 5.01
CA ILE A 535 13.17 12.95 6.43
C ILE A 535 12.38 11.83 7.15
N PRO A 536 13.05 10.81 7.74
CA PRO A 536 12.35 9.76 8.46
C PRO A 536 11.75 10.31 9.76
N SER A 537 10.51 9.96 10.03
CA SER A 537 9.66 10.51 11.09
C SER A 537 9.06 9.40 11.97
N ILE A 538 8.87 9.69 13.26
CA ILE A 538 8.18 8.83 14.22
C ILE A 538 6.94 9.57 14.68
N MET A 539 5.77 9.02 14.37
CA MET A 539 4.49 9.61 14.76
C MET A 539 4.21 9.30 16.22
N VAL A 540 3.94 10.33 17.02
CA VAL A 540 3.66 10.20 18.46
C VAL A 540 2.30 10.84 18.77
N ARG A 541 1.40 10.08 19.39
CA ARG A 541 0.03 10.48 19.76
C ARG A 541 -0.30 9.93 21.16
N ASP A 542 -1.30 10.47 21.86
CA ASP A 542 -1.87 9.77 23.03
C ASP A 542 -2.51 8.43 22.58
N GLU A 543 -3.34 8.50 21.53
CA GLU A 543 -3.88 7.39 20.75
C GLU A 543 -4.02 7.77 19.26
N THR A 544 -4.09 6.78 18.35
CA THR A 544 -4.38 7.04 16.93
C THR A 544 -5.86 6.90 16.63
N SER A 545 -6.42 7.88 15.94
CA SER A 545 -7.77 7.87 15.42
C SER A 545 -7.86 7.23 14.01
N PRO A 546 -9.07 6.80 13.61
CA PRO A 546 -9.62 7.00 12.28
C PRO A 546 -8.91 7.89 11.25
N ASP A 547 -8.62 9.16 11.58
CA ASP A 547 -8.16 10.17 10.61
C ASP A 547 -6.64 10.19 10.44
N ASP A 548 -5.91 9.56 11.36
CA ASP A 548 -4.44 9.52 11.38
C ASP A 548 -3.81 8.60 10.31
N VAL A 549 -4.63 7.90 9.51
CA VAL A 549 -4.19 6.93 8.48
C VAL A 549 -3.11 7.48 7.54
N GLU A 550 -3.21 8.73 7.12
CA GLU A 550 -2.25 9.32 6.17
C GLU A 550 -0.88 9.60 6.84
N GLY A 551 -0.86 10.18 8.04
CA GLY A 551 0.36 10.34 8.82
C GLY A 551 0.96 8.99 9.23
N MET A 552 0.14 8.06 9.71
CA MET A 552 0.58 6.70 10.05
C MET A 552 1.21 5.98 8.84
N TYR A 553 0.68 6.17 7.63
CA TYR A 553 1.25 5.61 6.39
C TYR A 553 2.55 6.33 5.97
N ALA A 554 2.67 7.62 6.25
CA ALA A 554 3.86 8.41 5.99
C ALA A 554 5.02 8.13 6.99
N ALA A 555 4.71 7.83 8.26
CA ALA A 555 5.69 7.62 9.31
C ALA A 555 6.65 6.44 9.05
N SER A 556 7.87 6.54 9.57
CA SER A 556 8.83 5.43 9.67
C SER A 556 8.51 4.48 10.84
N GLY A 557 7.78 4.95 11.85
CA GLY A 557 7.29 4.16 13.00
C GLY A 557 6.26 4.93 13.82
N ILE A 558 5.49 4.24 14.66
CA ILE A 558 4.34 4.78 15.40
C ILE A 558 4.46 4.46 16.89
N LEU A 559 4.24 5.46 17.75
CA LEU A 559 4.30 5.32 19.21
C LEU A 559 3.05 5.93 19.86
N THR A 560 2.31 5.16 20.67
CA THR A 560 1.15 5.65 21.43
C THR A 560 1.28 5.40 22.94
N ALA A 561 0.75 6.34 23.73
CA ALA A 561 0.69 6.21 25.19
C ALA A 561 -0.41 5.22 25.63
N ARG A 562 -1.51 5.13 24.87
CA ARG A 562 -2.65 4.21 25.09
C ARG A 562 -2.78 3.13 24.01
N GLY A 563 -3.78 2.27 24.14
CA GLY A 563 -4.14 1.20 23.21
C GLY A 563 -3.51 -0.17 23.52
N GLY A 564 -4.32 -1.23 23.43
CA GLY A 564 -3.88 -2.64 23.54
C GLY A 564 -3.31 -3.21 22.24
N MET A 565 -3.01 -4.52 22.22
CA MET A 565 -2.49 -5.21 21.04
C MET A 565 -3.51 -5.29 19.89
N THR A 566 -4.80 -5.09 20.18
CA THR A 566 -5.89 -5.02 19.18
C THR A 566 -6.32 -3.60 18.79
N SER A 567 -5.63 -2.56 19.28
CA SER A 567 -5.96 -1.15 19.01
C SER A 567 -5.82 -0.75 17.53
N HIS A 568 -6.41 0.40 17.15
CA HIS A 568 -6.34 0.95 15.78
C HIS A 568 -4.89 1.07 15.29
N ALA A 569 -4.01 1.68 16.10
CA ALA A 569 -2.57 1.78 15.83
C ALA A 569 -1.95 0.42 15.52
N ALA A 570 -2.18 -0.57 16.39
CA ALA A 570 -1.60 -1.90 16.29
C ALA A 570 -2.08 -2.67 15.03
N VAL A 571 -3.39 -2.66 14.75
CA VAL A 571 -3.99 -3.37 13.61
C VAL A 571 -3.58 -2.76 12.27
N VAL A 572 -3.53 -1.43 12.18
CA VAL A 572 -3.14 -0.72 10.97
C VAL A 572 -1.63 -0.84 10.73
N ALA A 573 -0.80 -0.60 11.75
CA ALA A 573 0.65 -0.67 11.63
C ALA A 573 1.15 -2.08 11.26
N ARG A 574 0.57 -3.16 11.84
CA ARG A 574 0.87 -4.54 11.41
C ARG A 574 0.49 -4.78 9.94
N GLY A 575 -0.63 -4.22 9.49
CA GLY A 575 -1.08 -4.33 8.10
C GLY A 575 -0.10 -3.74 7.08
N TRP A 576 0.65 -2.70 7.46
CA TRP A 576 1.69 -2.09 6.63
C TRP A 576 3.11 -2.47 7.03
N GLY A 577 3.29 -3.35 8.03
CA GLY A 577 4.60 -3.75 8.53
C GLY A 577 5.42 -2.66 9.22
N LYS A 578 4.81 -1.55 9.61
CA LYS A 578 5.52 -0.45 10.27
C LYS A 578 5.81 -0.82 11.73
N PRO A 579 7.01 -0.53 12.25
CA PRO A 579 7.31 -0.71 13.67
C PRO A 579 6.36 0.14 14.53
N CYS A 580 5.67 -0.50 15.48
CA CYS A 580 4.69 0.18 16.33
C CYS A 580 4.79 -0.30 17.78
N ILE A 581 4.66 0.65 18.70
CA ILE A 581 4.62 0.42 20.15
C ILE A 581 3.38 1.12 20.69
N CYS A 582 2.51 0.37 21.37
CA CYS A 582 1.25 0.88 21.93
C CYS A 582 1.24 0.80 23.46
N GLY A 583 0.30 1.50 24.12
CA GLY A 583 0.08 1.38 25.55
C GLY A 583 1.29 1.76 26.42
N CYS A 584 2.18 2.63 25.91
CA CYS A 584 3.39 3.02 26.62
C CYS A 584 3.06 4.06 27.72
N THR A 585 2.56 3.59 28.86
CA THR A 585 2.08 4.42 29.99
C THR A 585 3.13 5.33 30.65
N ALA A 586 4.41 5.17 30.30
CA ALA A 586 5.50 6.07 30.70
C ALA A 586 5.51 7.41 29.93
N LEU A 587 4.76 7.51 28.84
CA LEU A 587 4.67 8.71 27.99
C LEU A 587 3.61 9.68 28.51
N HIS A 588 3.88 10.98 28.34
CA HIS A 588 2.91 12.05 28.41
C HIS A 588 3.09 12.93 27.17
N VAL A 589 2.06 12.97 26.33
CA VAL A 589 2.06 13.66 25.03
C VAL A 589 1.30 14.98 25.16
N ASP A 590 1.92 16.08 24.74
CA ASP A 590 1.34 17.41 24.69
C ASP A 590 1.34 17.89 23.24
N GLU A 591 0.30 17.49 22.51
CA GLU A 591 0.22 17.63 21.05
C GLU A 591 0.14 19.10 20.62
N GLU A 592 -0.58 19.95 21.37
CA GLU A 592 -0.65 21.40 21.11
C GLU A 592 0.70 22.11 21.20
N LYS A 593 1.61 21.62 22.06
CA LYS A 593 2.94 22.23 22.29
C LYS A 593 4.04 21.53 21.50
N GLY A 594 3.74 20.42 20.83
CA GLY A 594 4.73 19.59 20.14
C GLY A 594 5.77 19.00 21.10
N VAL A 595 5.34 18.51 22.27
CA VAL A 595 6.22 18.03 23.34
C VAL A 595 5.86 16.60 23.76
N LEU A 596 6.87 15.73 23.80
CA LEU A 596 6.81 14.40 24.39
C LEU A 596 7.61 14.40 25.69
N THR A 597 7.00 14.00 26.81
CA THR A 597 7.72 13.70 28.05
C THR A 597 7.68 12.21 28.35
N ILE A 598 8.82 11.63 28.69
CA ILE A 598 8.97 10.21 29.05
C ILE A 598 9.47 10.14 30.49
N THR A 599 8.76 9.40 31.34
CA THR A 599 9.20 9.09 32.70
C THR A 599 10.02 7.80 32.69
N LEU A 600 11.26 7.86 33.17
CA LEU A 600 12.19 6.71 33.18
C LEU A 600 11.96 5.84 34.43
N GLU A 601 12.52 4.63 34.45
CA GLU A 601 12.42 3.69 35.57
C GLU A 601 13.00 4.24 36.90
N ASP A 602 13.92 5.20 36.85
CA ASP A 602 14.48 5.88 38.03
C ASP A 602 13.59 7.04 38.55
N GLY A 603 12.45 7.29 37.91
CA GLY A 603 11.52 8.38 38.23
C GLY A 603 11.93 9.75 37.68
N SER A 604 13.06 9.85 36.98
CA SER A 604 13.42 11.07 36.23
C SER A 604 12.56 11.24 34.97
N ARG A 605 12.61 12.43 34.36
CA ARG A 605 11.86 12.74 33.14
C ARG A 605 12.80 13.25 32.05
N LYS A 606 12.66 12.69 30.85
CA LYS A 606 13.23 13.25 29.61
C LYS A 606 12.13 13.91 28.79
N THR A 607 12.47 14.97 28.08
CA THR A 607 11.53 15.73 27.26
C THR A 607 12.14 15.93 25.87
N PHE A 608 11.34 15.62 24.85
CA PHE A 608 11.67 15.73 23.43
C PHE A 608 10.71 16.71 22.76
N GLN A 609 11.22 17.50 21.82
CA GLN A 609 10.44 18.40 20.99
C GLN A 609 10.22 17.81 19.59
N GLU A 610 9.26 18.37 18.85
CA GLU A 610 9.08 18.02 17.44
C GLU A 610 10.38 18.24 16.65
N GLY A 611 10.81 17.20 15.92
CA GLY A 611 12.08 17.18 15.21
C GLY A 611 13.23 16.43 15.91
N ASP A 612 13.14 16.12 17.20
CA ASP A 612 14.15 15.33 17.92
C ASP A 612 14.18 13.87 17.46
N PHE A 613 15.37 13.24 17.41
CA PHE A 613 15.50 11.84 17.00
C PHE A 613 15.20 10.86 18.16
N ILE A 614 14.32 9.90 17.89
CA ILE A 614 14.15 8.68 18.69
C ILE A 614 14.19 7.44 17.80
N SER A 615 14.37 6.27 18.43
CA SER A 615 14.36 4.97 17.76
C SER A 615 13.35 4.05 18.44
N LEU A 616 12.58 3.28 17.68
CA LEU A 616 11.61 2.32 18.20
C LEU A 616 12.01 0.89 17.81
N ASN A 617 12.05 -0.02 18.78
CA ASN A 617 12.08 -1.45 18.52
C ASN A 617 10.68 -2.03 18.75
N GLY A 618 9.89 -2.10 17.69
CA GLY A 618 8.53 -2.64 17.72
C GLY A 618 8.46 -4.14 18.00
N GLN A 619 9.59 -4.88 17.94
CA GLN A 619 9.63 -6.30 18.30
C GLN A 619 9.78 -6.52 19.82
N THR A 620 10.40 -5.59 20.56
CA THR A 620 10.66 -5.69 22.01
C THR A 620 9.85 -4.70 22.85
N GLY A 621 9.13 -3.79 22.20
CA GLY A 621 8.37 -2.72 22.82
C GLY A 621 9.23 -1.53 23.29
N GLU A 622 10.52 -1.49 22.93
CA GLU A 622 11.49 -0.53 23.49
C GLU A 622 11.50 0.80 22.74
N VAL A 623 11.37 1.89 23.49
CA VAL A 623 11.60 3.27 23.02
C VAL A 623 13.02 3.67 23.40
N LEU A 624 13.85 3.99 22.41
CA LEU A 624 15.27 4.29 22.58
C LEU A 624 15.62 5.73 22.22
N GLU A 625 16.57 6.29 22.97
CA GLU A 625 17.08 7.63 22.79
C GLU A 625 17.92 7.77 21.51
N GLY A 626 17.71 8.86 20.77
CA GLY A 626 18.54 9.26 19.65
C GLY A 626 18.42 8.37 18.40
N LYS A 627 19.44 8.46 17.55
CA LYS A 627 19.53 7.75 16.27
C LYS A 627 20.35 6.47 16.42
N GLN A 628 19.69 5.34 16.63
CA GLN A 628 20.34 4.04 16.78
C GLN A 628 20.77 3.44 15.42
N THR A 629 21.78 2.57 15.43
CA THR A 629 22.32 1.94 14.21
C THR A 629 21.54 0.67 13.86
N VAL A 630 21.12 0.53 12.61
CA VAL A 630 20.43 -0.65 12.08
C VAL A 630 21.31 -1.43 11.09
N ALA A 631 21.07 -2.72 10.97
CA ALA A 631 21.77 -3.66 10.10
C ALA A 631 20.79 -4.37 9.15
N PRO A 632 21.24 -4.83 7.98
CA PRO A 632 20.43 -5.64 7.07
C PRO A 632 20.11 -7.02 7.71
N PRO A 633 18.90 -7.56 7.50
CA PRO A 633 18.50 -8.85 8.05
C PRO A 633 19.17 -10.04 7.33
N ALA A 634 19.02 -11.23 7.92
CA ALA A 634 19.55 -12.49 7.39
C ALA A 634 18.43 -13.47 7.02
N ILE A 635 18.57 -14.12 5.86
CA ILE A 635 17.66 -15.18 5.39
C ILE A 635 18.01 -16.49 6.10
N THR A 636 17.28 -16.83 7.16
CA THR A 636 17.49 -18.04 7.98
C THR A 636 16.16 -18.66 8.41
N GLY A 637 16.21 -19.90 8.92
CA GLY A 637 15.04 -20.63 9.40
C GLY A 637 13.95 -20.81 8.35
N ASP A 638 12.70 -20.63 8.76
CA ASP A 638 11.48 -20.84 7.96
C ASP A 638 11.49 -20.03 6.65
N LEU A 639 12.06 -18.81 6.67
CA LEU A 639 12.20 -17.99 5.46
C LEU A 639 13.10 -18.67 4.42
N LYS A 640 14.14 -19.41 4.82
CA LYS A 640 14.93 -20.16 3.86
C LYS A 640 14.11 -21.32 3.29
N THR A 641 13.42 -22.09 4.13
CA THR A 641 12.55 -23.20 3.70
C THR A 641 11.48 -22.73 2.71
N PHE A 642 10.85 -21.60 2.99
CA PHE A 642 9.87 -20.97 2.11
C PHE A 642 10.49 -20.48 0.78
N MET A 643 11.64 -19.80 0.82
CA MET A 643 12.32 -19.34 -0.39
C MET A 643 12.93 -20.47 -1.24
N ASP A 644 13.27 -21.61 -0.63
CA ASP A 644 13.64 -22.84 -1.33
C ASP A 644 12.42 -23.41 -2.11
N TRP A 645 11.19 -23.35 -1.56
CA TRP A 645 9.96 -23.72 -2.29
C TRP A 645 9.61 -22.74 -3.41
N VAL A 646 9.87 -21.45 -3.21
CA VAL A 646 9.69 -20.41 -4.24
C VAL A 646 10.59 -20.68 -5.45
N ASP A 647 11.85 -21.08 -5.24
CA ASP A 647 12.75 -21.47 -6.34
C ASP A 647 12.37 -22.81 -7.01
N GLU A 648 11.73 -23.73 -6.28
CA GLU A 648 11.21 -25.00 -6.82
C GLU A 648 10.00 -24.80 -7.75
N ILE A 649 9.21 -23.74 -7.53
CA ILE A 649 7.92 -23.52 -8.19
C ILE A 649 7.97 -22.48 -9.32
N ARG A 650 8.88 -21.48 -9.27
CA ARG A 650 8.97 -20.43 -10.31
C ARG A 650 9.45 -20.97 -11.67
N ASN A 651 8.97 -20.34 -12.74
CA ASN A 651 9.27 -20.67 -14.13
C ASN A 651 10.26 -19.69 -14.81
N VAL A 652 10.53 -18.55 -14.18
CA VAL A 652 11.35 -17.43 -14.69
C VAL A 652 12.59 -17.24 -13.82
N ASP A 653 13.73 -16.94 -14.45
CA ASP A 653 14.97 -16.61 -13.74
C ASP A 653 14.95 -15.19 -13.16
N VAL A 654 15.51 -15.01 -11.96
CA VAL A 654 15.60 -13.71 -11.30
C VAL A 654 17.07 -13.32 -11.22
N LEU A 655 17.46 -12.37 -12.07
CA LEU A 655 18.79 -11.77 -12.10
C LEU A 655 18.78 -10.46 -11.31
N ALA A 656 19.95 -9.87 -11.10
CA ALA A 656 20.07 -8.56 -10.46
C ALA A 656 20.62 -7.47 -11.39
N ASN A 657 20.24 -6.23 -11.09
CA ASN A 657 20.83 -5.01 -11.59
C ASN A 657 21.86 -4.58 -10.53
N ALA A 658 23.15 -4.80 -10.78
CA ALA A 658 24.21 -4.50 -9.84
C ALA A 658 25.51 -4.15 -10.55
N ASP A 659 26.11 -3.05 -10.10
CA ASP A 659 27.13 -2.32 -10.85
C ASP A 659 28.50 -2.36 -10.15
N THR A 660 28.58 -2.96 -8.94
CA THR A 660 29.82 -3.17 -8.17
C THR A 660 29.97 -4.63 -7.73
N PRO A 661 31.21 -5.08 -7.38
CA PRO A 661 31.44 -6.40 -6.80
C PRO A 661 30.69 -6.67 -5.48
N ALA A 662 30.39 -5.61 -4.70
CA ALA A 662 29.66 -5.73 -3.44
C ALA A 662 28.17 -5.97 -3.67
N ASP A 663 27.55 -5.20 -4.57
CA ASP A 663 26.15 -5.35 -4.95
C ASP A 663 25.90 -6.71 -5.61
N ALA A 664 26.85 -7.18 -6.43
CA ALA A 664 26.79 -8.51 -7.04
C ALA A 664 26.86 -9.64 -6.00
N ALA A 665 27.70 -9.50 -4.95
CA ALA A 665 27.79 -10.48 -3.87
C ALA A 665 26.50 -10.51 -3.03
N GLU A 666 25.92 -9.35 -2.70
CA GLU A 666 24.66 -9.26 -1.95
C GLU A 666 23.46 -9.76 -2.77
N ALA A 667 23.41 -9.46 -4.08
CA ALA A 667 22.43 -10.03 -4.99
C ALA A 667 22.48 -11.56 -5.05
N ARG A 668 23.68 -12.13 -5.14
CA ARG A 668 23.87 -13.58 -5.13
C ARG A 668 23.45 -14.21 -3.79
N LYS A 669 23.75 -13.55 -2.67
CA LYS A 669 23.29 -13.93 -1.32
C LYS A 669 21.76 -13.91 -1.19
N ASN A 670 21.08 -13.01 -1.89
CA ASN A 670 19.61 -12.94 -1.97
C ASN A 670 19.00 -13.91 -3.01
N GLY A 671 19.82 -14.71 -3.68
CA GLY A 671 19.40 -15.78 -4.60
C GLY A 671 19.34 -15.42 -6.08
N ALA A 672 20.01 -14.35 -6.52
CA ALA A 672 20.03 -13.96 -7.93
C ALA A 672 20.75 -15.01 -8.81
N ASN A 673 20.17 -15.33 -9.96
CA ASN A 673 20.70 -16.29 -10.93
C ASN A 673 21.73 -15.67 -11.90
N GLY A 674 22.26 -14.48 -11.57
CA GLY A 674 23.25 -13.73 -12.36
C GLY A 674 22.98 -12.23 -12.36
N ILE A 675 23.65 -11.50 -13.25
CA ILE A 675 23.44 -10.06 -13.49
C ILE A 675 22.75 -9.84 -14.83
N GLY A 676 21.59 -9.19 -14.82
CA GLY A 676 20.82 -8.83 -16.02
C GLY A 676 21.09 -7.40 -16.50
N LEU A 677 21.68 -6.57 -15.63
CA LEU A 677 22.19 -5.24 -15.97
C LEU A 677 23.34 -4.85 -15.02
N CYS A 678 24.55 -4.72 -15.55
CA CYS A 678 25.66 -4.00 -14.96
C CYS A 678 25.88 -2.72 -15.78
N ARG A 679 25.70 -1.55 -15.16
CA ARG A 679 25.88 -0.22 -15.75
C ARG A 679 27.34 0.19 -15.68
N SER A 680 28.00 0.28 -16.83
CA SER A 680 29.41 0.67 -16.91
C SER A 680 29.62 2.17 -16.65
N GLU A 681 28.58 2.99 -16.80
CA GLU A 681 28.55 4.41 -16.46
C GLU A 681 28.76 4.67 -14.95
N HIS A 682 28.22 3.83 -14.07
CA HIS A 682 28.42 3.96 -12.62
C HIS A 682 29.88 3.74 -12.20
N MET A 683 30.66 2.98 -12.99
CA MET A 683 32.09 2.77 -12.77
C MET A 683 32.94 4.02 -13.06
N PHE A 684 32.37 5.06 -13.66
CA PHE A 684 33.09 6.29 -14.03
C PHE A 684 32.97 7.45 -13.02
N PHE A 685 31.93 7.48 -12.17
CA PHE A 685 31.68 8.62 -11.27
C PHE A 685 32.60 8.71 -10.04
N ALA A 686 33.48 7.74 -9.81
CA ALA A 686 34.48 7.85 -8.74
C ALA A 686 35.43 9.05 -8.97
N PRO A 687 35.82 9.83 -7.94
CA PRO A 687 36.55 11.10 -8.13
C PRO A 687 37.84 11.03 -8.95
N GLU A 688 38.59 9.93 -8.86
CA GLU A 688 39.80 9.69 -9.64
C GLU A 688 39.51 9.34 -11.12
N ARG A 689 38.33 8.79 -11.42
CA ARG A 689 37.92 8.29 -12.74
C ARG A 689 37.15 9.34 -13.54
N ILE A 690 36.32 10.15 -12.88
CA ILE A 690 35.55 11.23 -13.51
C ILE A 690 36.46 12.29 -14.15
N SER A 691 37.62 12.59 -13.54
CA SER A 691 38.67 13.43 -14.14
C SER A 691 39.17 12.85 -15.47
N MET A 692 39.39 11.53 -15.54
CA MET A 692 39.84 10.87 -16.78
C MET A 692 38.74 10.85 -17.85
N VAL A 693 37.47 10.70 -17.47
CA VAL A 693 36.35 10.82 -18.41
C VAL A 693 36.21 12.25 -18.94
N ARG A 694 36.38 13.28 -18.11
CA ARG A 694 36.45 14.68 -18.56
C ARG A 694 37.61 14.92 -19.54
N GLN A 695 38.78 14.31 -19.30
CA GLN A 695 39.92 14.33 -20.22
C GLN A 695 39.67 13.57 -21.54
N LEU A 696 38.78 12.57 -21.56
CA LEU A 696 38.31 11.86 -22.76
C LEU A 696 37.23 12.63 -23.54
N ILE A 697 36.50 13.53 -22.89
CA ILE A 697 35.45 14.34 -23.53
C ILE A 697 36.03 15.58 -24.19
N LEU A 698 36.83 16.35 -23.43
CA LEU A 698 37.35 17.69 -23.79
C LEU A 698 38.84 17.71 -24.19
N GLY A 699 39.60 16.65 -23.87
CA GLY A 699 41.03 16.59 -24.14
C GLY A 699 41.36 16.23 -25.59
N ASN A 700 42.49 16.73 -26.09
CA ASN A 700 42.99 16.40 -27.43
C ASN A 700 43.27 14.90 -27.60
N ASP A 701 43.45 14.45 -28.84
CA ASP A 701 43.67 13.03 -29.20
C ASP A 701 44.59 12.29 -28.23
N LYS A 702 45.72 12.88 -27.82
CA LYS A 702 46.70 12.24 -26.92
C LYS A 702 46.24 12.16 -25.46
N GLN A 703 45.49 13.15 -24.99
CA GLN A 703 44.86 13.15 -23.67
C GLN A 703 43.74 12.09 -23.63
N SER A 704 42.88 12.06 -24.65
CA SER A 704 41.85 11.04 -24.84
C SER A 704 42.44 9.62 -24.92
N ASP A 705 43.52 9.43 -25.68
CA ASP A 705 44.24 8.15 -25.80
C ASP A 705 44.88 7.70 -24.48
N ALA A 706 45.27 8.63 -23.61
CA ALA A 706 45.83 8.33 -22.29
C ALA A 706 44.72 7.99 -21.29
N ALA A 707 43.63 8.76 -21.29
CA ALA A 707 42.43 8.52 -20.49
C ALA A 707 41.86 7.12 -20.74
N LEU A 708 41.66 6.72 -22.00
CA LEU A 708 41.17 5.38 -22.35
C LEU A 708 42.07 4.25 -21.82
N LYS A 709 43.40 4.43 -21.85
CA LYS A 709 44.35 3.43 -21.34
C LYS A 709 44.32 3.30 -19.82
N ASN A 710 44.01 4.38 -19.10
CA ASN A 710 43.86 4.36 -17.65
C ASN A 710 42.49 3.78 -17.25
N LEU A 711 41.40 4.24 -17.88
CA LEU A 711 40.04 3.74 -17.65
C LEU A 711 39.90 2.23 -17.91
N LEU A 712 40.63 1.70 -18.89
CA LEU A 712 40.76 0.25 -19.16
C LEU A 712 41.24 -0.54 -17.93
N VAL A 713 42.18 0.00 -17.15
CA VAL A 713 42.71 -0.69 -15.97
C VAL A 713 41.64 -0.80 -14.89
N PHE A 714 40.95 0.32 -14.60
CA PHE A 714 39.88 0.38 -13.60
C PHE A 714 38.69 -0.52 -13.95
N GLN A 715 38.12 -0.38 -15.16
CA GLN A 715 36.97 -1.23 -15.53
C GLN A 715 37.34 -2.72 -15.54
N ARG A 716 38.55 -3.09 -15.96
CA ARG A 716 38.98 -4.49 -15.90
C ARG A 716 39.05 -5.01 -14.46
N GLU A 717 39.52 -4.21 -13.51
CA GLU A 717 39.53 -4.58 -12.09
C GLU A 717 38.11 -4.71 -11.50
N ASP A 718 37.21 -3.77 -11.83
CA ASP A 718 35.80 -3.83 -11.42
C ASP A 718 35.12 -5.11 -11.94
N TYR A 719 35.26 -5.40 -13.24
CA TYR A 719 34.69 -6.59 -13.87
C TYR A 719 35.32 -7.89 -13.32
N GLU A 720 36.62 -7.94 -13.02
CA GLU A 720 37.23 -9.09 -12.33
C GLU A 720 36.61 -9.33 -10.95
N GLY A 721 36.29 -8.26 -10.22
CA GLY A 721 35.55 -8.33 -8.96
C GLY A 721 34.13 -8.86 -9.13
N ILE A 722 33.39 -8.39 -10.15
CA ILE A 722 32.02 -8.82 -10.44
C ILE A 722 31.98 -10.28 -10.92
N PHE A 723 32.86 -10.71 -11.83
CA PHE A 723 32.96 -12.11 -12.25
C PHE A 723 33.31 -13.03 -11.07
N LYS A 724 34.19 -12.60 -10.15
CA LYS A 724 34.47 -13.34 -8.92
C LYS A 724 33.25 -13.45 -8.00
N ALA A 725 32.45 -12.41 -7.86
CA ALA A 725 31.19 -12.47 -7.10
C ALA A 725 30.17 -13.42 -7.76
N MET A 726 30.12 -13.43 -9.09
CA MET A 726 29.16 -14.20 -9.89
C MET A 726 29.75 -15.47 -10.55
N ASP A 727 30.78 -16.07 -9.96
CA ASP A 727 31.38 -17.35 -10.38
C ASP A 727 30.33 -18.41 -10.76
N GLY A 728 30.31 -18.84 -12.02
CA GLY A 728 29.35 -19.81 -12.58
C GLY A 728 28.08 -19.22 -13.19
N LEU A 729 27.79 -17.93 -12.99
CA LEU A 729 26.55 -17.25 -13.38
C LEU A 729 26.78 -16.22 -14.52
N PRO A 730 25.78 -15.96 -15.37
CA PRO A 730 25.87 -14.96 -16.43
C PRO A 730 25.96 -13.53 -15.88
N VAL A 731 26.78 -12.69 -16.52
CA VAL A 731 26.93 -11.27 -16.17
C VAL A 731 26.70 -10.41 -17.42
N THR A 732 25.57 -9.69 -17.44
CA THR A 732 25.15 -8.84 -18.56
C THR A 732 25.61 -7.40 -18.35
N ILE A 733 26.56 -6.94 -19.15
CA ILE A 733 27.21 -5.63 -19.02
C ILE A 733 26.72 -4.69 -20.12
N ARG A 734 26.13 -3.56 -19.73
CA ARG A 734 25.68 -2.50 -20.64
C ARG A 734 26.85 -1.56 -20.94
N LEU A 735 27.13 -1.39 -22.23
CA LEU A 735 28.10 -0.40 -22.72
C LEU A 735 27.62 1.02 -22.38
N LEU A 736 28.52 2.01 -22.44
CA LEU A 736 28.25 3.39 -22.00
C LEU A 736 26.96 3.95 -22.63
N ASP A 737 26.00 4.28 -21.78
CA ASP A 737 24.69 4.80 -22.18
C ASP A 737 24.53 6.33 -22.08
N PRO A 738 24.81 7.03 -20.96
CA PRO A 738 24.51 8.45 -20.85
C PRO A 738 25.27 9.37 -21.84
N PRO A 739 24.69 10.53 -22.21
CA PRO A 739 25.35 11.55 -23.01
C PRO A 739 26.54 12.16 -22.26
N LEU A 740 27.49 12.70 -23.01
CA LEU A 740 28.78 13.12 -22.44
C LEU A 740 28.66 14.26 -21.42
N HIS A 741 27.65 15.13 -21.51
CA HIS A 741 27.49 16.25 -20.58
C HIS A 741 27.13 15.83 -19.14
N GLU A 742 26.58 14.63 -18.92
CA GLU A 742 26.35 14.10 -17.55
C GLU A 742 27.66 13.89 -16.77
N PHE A 743 28.81 13.82 -17.45
CA PHE A 743 30.13 13.74 -16.83
C PHE A 743 30.85 15.09 -16.73
N LEU A 744 30.32 16.17 -17.30
CA LEU A 744 30.94 17.50 -17.31
C LEU A 744 30.64 18.27 -16.01
N PRO A 745 31.46 19.24 -15.60
CA PRO A 745 31.18 20.05 -14.42
C PRO A 745 30.03 21.03 -14.67
N SER A 746 29.18 21.25 -13.67
CA SER A 746 28.12 22.26 -13.73
C SER A 746 28.73 23.67 -13.78
N PRO A 747 28.14 24.65 -14.50
CA PRO A 747 28.67 26.03 -14.57
C PRO A 747 28.91 26.75 -13.23
N LYS A 748 28.39 26.21 -12.12
CA LYS A 748 28.61 26.68 -10.74
C LYS A 748 29.91 26.16 -10.09
N GLU A 749 30.55 25.14 -10.66
CA GLU A 749 31.73 24.46 -10.11
C GLU A 749 33.05 25.11 -10.57
N GLU A 750 33.23 26.41 -10.31
CA GLU A 750 34.36 27.18 -10.87
C GLU A 750 35.75 26.63 -10.52
N VAL A 751 35.91 26.02 -9.33
CA VAL A 751 37.15 25.35 -8.91
C VAL A 751 37.46 24.16 -9.82
N VAL A 752 36.44 23.38 -10.19
CA VAL A 752 36.59 22.18 -11.02
C VAL A 752 36.90 22.55 -12.47
N PHE A 753 36.31 23.65 -12.97
CA PHE A 753 36.70 24.24 -14.25
C PHE A 753 38.16 24.72 -14.24
N ALA A 754 38.64 25.35 -13.16
CA ALA A 754 40.03 25.80 -13.05
C ALA A 754 41.04 24.64 -13.01
N GLU A 755 40.76 23.60 -12.23
CA GLU A 755 41.57 22.37 -12.20
C GLU A 755 41.61 21.66 -13.56
N LEU A 756 40.47 21.61 -14.26
CA LEU A 756 40.37 20.96 -15.58
C LEU A 756 41.07 21.79 -16.68
N ALA A 757 41.01 23.12 -16.59
CA ALA A 757 41.75 24.04 -17.46
C ALA A 757 43.27 23.83 -17.34
N GLU A 758 43.80 23.73 -16.11
CA GLU A 758 45.21 23.44 -15.86
C GLU A 758 45.62 22.04 -16.36
N GLN A 759 44.79 21.02 -16.14
CA GLN A 759 45.06 19.64 -16.62
C GLN A 759 45.05 19.52 -18.15
N LEU A 760 44.15 20.24 -18.83
CA LEU A 760 43.99 20.17 -20.27
C LEU A 760 44.94 21.10 -21.04
N GLY A 761 45.39 22.18 -20.41
CA GLY A 761 46.19 23.24 -21.06
C GLY A 761 45.34 24.22 -21.87
N SER A 762 44.11 24.48 -21.40
CA SER A 762 43.14 25.42 -21.99
C SER A 762 42.76 26.49 -20.96
N THR A 763 42.03 27.52 -21.36
CA THR A 763 41.44 28.51 -20.44
C THR A 763 40.10 28.03 -19.89
N VAL A 764 39.68 28.60 -18.76
CA VAL A 764 38.36 28.31 -18.16
C VAL A 764 37.22 28.70 -19.09
N ASP A 765 37.37 29.80 -19.84
CA ASP A 765 36.32 30.32 -20.72
C ASP A 765 36.15 29.43 -21.97
N GLU A 766 37.24 28.97 -22.59
CA GLU A 766 37.20 27.97 -23.68
C GLU A 766 36.55 26.65 -23.24
N LEU A 767 36.82 26.19 -22.00
CA LEU A 767 36.17 24.99 -21.47
C LEU A 767 34.69 25.20 -21.15
N LYS A 768 34.28 26.41 -20.73
CA LYS A 768 32.85 26.73 -20.55
C LYS A 768 32.12 26.75 -21.90
N GLU A 769 32.69 27.39 -22.92
CA GLU A 769 32.17 27.38 -24.30
C GLU A 769 32.03 25.94 -24.84
N GLN A 770 33.03 25.07 -24.63
CA GLN A 770 32.93 23.65 -25.00
C GLN A 770 31.90 22.83 -24.21
N VAL A 771 31.59 23.20 -22.97
CA VAL A 771 30.53 22.53 -22.18
C VAL A 771 29.15 23.00 -22.64
N GLU A 772 28.98 24.30 -22.90
CA GLU A 772 27.75 24.89 -23.45
C GLU A 772 27.44 24.33 -24.86
N ASP A 773 28.45 24.15 -25.73
CA ASP A 773 28.32 23.48 -27.03
C ASP A 773 27.93 21.98 -26.94
N MET A 774 27.99 21.36 -25.75
CA MET A 774 27.58 19.98 -25.50
C MET A 774 26.26 19.84 -24.71
N GLU A 775 25.61 20.95 -24.33
CA GLU A 775 24.28 20.91 -23.74
C GLU A 775 23.23 20.49 -24.78
N GLU A 776 22.39 19.49 -24.44
CA GLU A 776 21.31 19.05 -25.31
C GLU A 776 19.95 19.46 -24.72
N VAL A 777 19.04 19.96 -25.56
CA VAL A 777 17.70 20.40 -25.13
C VAL A 777 16.86 19.25 -24.54
N ASN A 778 17.14 18.00 -24.93
CA ASN A 778 16.47 16.79 -24.44
C ASN A 778 17.49 15.64 -24.28
N PRO A 779 18.30 15.61 -23.21
CA PRO A 779 19.40 14.64 -23.02
C PRO A 779 18.99 13.16 -23.15
N MET A 780 17.78 12.83 -22.68
CA MET A 780 17.19 11.49 -22.76
C MET A 780 17.10 10.97 -24.22
N LEU A 781 16.96 11.85 -25.21
CA LEU A 781 16.81 11.50 -26.62
C LEU A 781 18.03 11.89 -27.48
N GLY A 782 19.13 12.31 -26.87
CA GLY A 782 20.30 12.94 -27.52
C GLY A 782 21.41 12.00 -28.02
N LEU A 783 22.65 12.50 -28.03
CA LEU A 783 23.86 11.81 -28.48
C LEU A 783 24.42 10.86 -27.41
N ARG A 784 23.65 9.80 -27.15
CA ARG A 784 23.91 8.81 -26.10
C ARG A 784 23.84 7.37 -26.63
N GLY A 785 24.17 6.38 -25.80
CA GLY A 785 24.07 4.94 -26.11
C GLY A 785 24.82 4.51 -27.38
N CYS A 786 24.22 3.63 -28.19
CA CYS A 786 24.85 3.16 -29.44
C CYS A 786 25.23 4.30 -30.41
N ARG A 787 24.57 5.46 -30.33
CA ARG A 787 24.85 6.62 -31.18
C ARG A 787 26.22 7.22 -30.84
N LEU A 788 26.50 7.36 -29.54
CA LEU A 788 27.82 7.71 -29.01
C LEU A 788 28.85 6.62 -29.34
N GLY A 789 28.48 5.35 -29.23
CA GLY A 789 29.34 4.22 -29.63
C GLY A 789 29.67 4.15 -31.13
N ILE A 790 28.82 4.73 -31.99
CA ILE A 790 29.05 4.88 -33.44
C ILE A 790 29.95 6.09 -33.74
N THR A 791 29.77 7.23 -33.05
CA THR A 791 30.55 8.46 -33.29
C THR A 791 31.91 8.48 -32.59
N ARG A 792 32.05 7.82 -31.43
CA ARG A 792 33.33 7.62 -30.70
C ARG A 792 33.63 6.11 -30.47
N PRO A 793 33.94 5.31 -31.52
CA PRO A 793 34.14 3.86 -31.40
C PRO A 793 35.23 3.41 -30.41
N SER A 794 36.22 4.26 -30.15
CA SER A 794 37.33 3.97 -29.22
C SER A 794 36.88 3.70 -27.78
N ILE A 795 35.74 4.27 -27.36
CA ILE A 795 35.11 3.97 -26.07
C ILE A 795 34.69 2.50 -26.04
N ILE A 796 33.99 2.04 -27.08
CA ILE A 796 33.47 0.68 -27.20
C ILE A 796 34.60 -0.35 -27.37
N GLU A 797 35.68 0.00 -28.09
CA GLU A 797 36.88 -0.84 -28.15
C GLU A 797 37.55 -0.98 -26.78
N MET A 798 37.61 0.08 -25.98
CA MET A 798 38.15 0.06 -24.61
C MET A 798 37.29 -0.81 -23.68
N GLN A 799 35.97 -0.60 -23.64
CA GLN A 799 35.05 -1.36 -22.79
C GLN A 799 35.02 -2.85 -23.16
N THR A 800 34.95 -3.18 -24.45
CA THR A 800 34.98 -4.58 -24.91
C THR A 800 36.27 -5.28 -24.48
N ARG A 801 37.41 -4.58 -24.55
CA ARG A 801 38.69 -5.11 -24.05
C ARG A 801 38.68 -5.30 -22.54
N ALA A 802 38.18 -4.32 -21.77
CA ALA A 802 38.11 -4.41 -20.31
C ALA A 802 37.31 -5.64 -19.87
N ILE A 803 36.13 -5.87 -20.46
CA ILE A 803 35.24 -7.00 -20.17
C ILE A 803 35.93 -8.34 -20.48
N LEU A 804 36.50 -8.49 -21.66
CA LEU A 804 37.06 -9.78 -22.11
C LEU A 804 38.41 -10.10 -21.48
N GLU A 805 39.27 -9.11 -21.22
CA GLU A 805 40.49 -9.32 -20.43
C GLU A 805 40.15 -9.69 -18.98
N ALA A 806 39.13 -9.08 -18.38
CA ALA A 806 38.66 -9.43 -17.04
C ALA A 806 38.10 -10.86 -16.97
N ALA A 807 37.27 -11.26 -17.93
CA ALA A 807 36.73 -12.62 -18.01
C ALA A 807 37.87 -13.65 -18.16
N LEU A 808 38.86 -13.40 -19.04
CA LEU A 808 40.03 -14.28 -19.19
C LEU A 808 40.90 -14.33 -17.92
N ASN A 809 41.12 -13.19 -17.25
CA ASN A 809 41.85 -13.13 -15.98
C ASN A 809 41.13 -13.88 -14.85
N ALA A 810 39.79 -13.87 -14.84
CA ALA A 810 38.96 -14.64 -13.90
C ALA A 810 39.04 -16.15 -14.20
N ILE A 811 38.91 -16.56 -15.46
CA ILE A 811 39.06 -17.96 -15.90
C ILE A 811 40.45 -18.51 -15.56
N GLU A 812 41.51 -17.71 -15.71
CA GLU A 812 42.87 -18.07 -15.29
C GLU A 812 43.03 -18.23 -13.77
N LYS A 813 42.14 -17.65 -12.98
CA LYS A 813 42.04 -17.83 -11.52
C LYS A 813 41.09 -18.97 -11.12
N GLY A 814 40.50 -19.67 -12.09
CA GLY A 814 39.58 -20.80 -11.88
C GLY A 814 38.10 -20.43 -11.72
N ILE A 815 37.72 -19.20 -12.09
CA ILE A 815 36.35 -18.69 -12.01
C ILE A 815 35.62 -18.92 -13.35
N ASP A 816 34.41 -19.46 -13.31
CA ASP A 816 33.55 -19.69 -14.49
C ASP A 816 32.82 -18.40 -14.89
N ALA A 817 33.56 -17.49 -15.53
CA ALA A 817 33.11 -16.16 -15.93
C ALA A 817 32.34 -16.20 -17.27
N LYS A 818 31.08 -15.74 -17.26
CA LYS A 818 30.14 -15.78 -18.40
C LYS A 818 29.69 -14.38 -18.84
N PRO A 819 30.48 -13.66 -19.66
CA PRO A 819 30.15 -12.31 -20.14
C PRO A 819 29.05 -12.29 -21.21
N ASP A 820 27.98 -11.53 -20.94
CA ASP A 820 26.99 -11.08 -21.93
C ASP A 820 27.23 -9.57 -22.16
N ILE A 821 27.52 -9.14 -23.40
CA ILE A 821 27.74 -7.71 -23.75
C ILE A 821 26.45 -7.15 -24.36
N MET A 822 25.96 -6.03 -23.82
CA MET A 822 24.69 -5.42 -24.21
C MET A 822 24.87 -4.00 -24.77
N VAL A 823 24.36 -3.79 -25.99
CA VAL A 823 24.32 -2.48 -26.67
C VAL A 823 23.05 -1.70 -26.25
N PRO A 824 23.17 -0.47 -25.70
CA PRO A 824 22.03 0.38 -25.37
C PRO A 824 21.51 1.21 -26.55
N LEU A 825 20.27 1.68 -26.44
CA LEU A 825 19.58 2.69 -27.25
C LEU A 825 19.50 2.42 -28.76
N VAL A 826 19.51 1.14 -29.15
CA VAL A 826 19.30 0.72 -30.55
C VAL A 826 17.88 1.02 -31.00
N GLY A 827 17.72 1.66 -32.15
CA GLY A 827 16.45 1.85 -32.85
C GLY A 827 16.33 1.05 -34.15
N LYS A 828 17.45 0.60 -34.74
CA LYS A 828 17.53 -0.06 -36.05
C LYS A 828 18.61 -1.14 -36.11
N VAL A 829 18.38 -2.20 -36.90
CA VAL A 829 19.30 -3.35 -37.03
C VAL A 829 20.72 -2.96 -37.47
N GLU A 830 20.92 -1.95 -38.33
CA GLU A 830 22.28 -1.55 -38.74
C GLU A 830 23.07 -0.82 -37.64
N GLU A 831 22.41 -0.18 -36.68
CA GLU A 831 23.07 0.41 -35.50
C GLU A 831 23.64 -0.71 -34.62
N PHE A 832 22.83 -1.73 -34.34
CA PHE A 832 23.28 -2.92 -33.63
C PHE A 832 24.38 -3.67 -34.40
N ARG A 833 24.21 -3.90 -35.71
CA ARG A 833 25.19 -4.60 -36.56
C ARG A 833 26.55 -3.89 -36.59
N ASN A 834 26.56 -2.56 -36.61
CA ASN A 834 27.78 -1.76 -36.51
C ASN A 834 28.53 -2.05 -35.19
N GLN A 835 27.83 -1.95 -34.06
CA GLN A 835 28.42 -2.14 -32.74
C GLN A 835 28.81 -3.60 -32.48
N ALA A 836 27.97 -4.56 -32.87
CA ALA A 836 28.26 -5.99 -32.76
C ALA A 836 29.48 -6.41 -33.62
N ALA A 837 29.67 -5.83 -34.81
CA ALA A 837 30.86 -6.05 -35.61
C ALA A 837 32.13 -5.48 -34.95
N LEU A 838 32.04 -4.30 -34.31
CA LEU A 838 33.14 -3.70 -33.55
C LEU A 838 33.53 -4.55 -32.34
N ILE A 839 32.54 -4.98 -31.54
CA ILE A 839 32.73 -5.85 -30.38
C ILE A 839 33.41 -7.17 -30.80
N ARG A 840 32.87 -7.85 -31.83
CA ARG A 840 33.41 -9.13 -32.32
C ARG A 840 34.82 -8.99 -32.92
N LYS A 841 35.14 -7.87 -33.58
CA LYS A 841 36.51 -7.51 -34.03
C LYS A 841 37.49 -7.35 -32.87
N VAL A 842 37.10 -6.65 -31.80
CA VAL A 842 37.95 -6.44 -30.62
C VAL A 842 38.16 -7.74 -29.84
N ALA A 843 37.11 -8.55 -29.70
CA ALA A 843 37.19 -9.87 -29.07
C ALA A 843 38.23 -10.78 -29.76
N ALA A 844 38.17 -10.89 -31.09
CA ALA A 844 39.15 -11.67 -31.86
C ALA A 844 40.60 -11.23 -31.59
N LYS A 845 40.85 -9.90 -31.54
CA LYS A 845 42.16 -9.33 -31.23
C LYS A 845 42.62 -9.63 -29.80
N VAL A 846 41.74 -9.52 -28.79
CA VAL A 846 42.06 -9.88 -27.40
C VAL A 846 42.37 -11.37 -27.27
N PHE A 847 41.63 -12.23 -27.98
CA PHE A 847 41.85 -13.68 -27.94
C PHE A 847 43.15 -14.11 -28.64
N GLU A 848 43.52 -13.44 -29.74
CA GLU A 848 44.83 -13.61 -30.39
C GLU A 848 45.98 -13.16 -29.47
N GLU A 849 45.88 -11.96 -28.87
CA GLU A 849 46.90 -11.42 -27.96
C GLU A 849 47.08 -12.25 -26.68
N ARG A 850 46.01 -12.89 -26.16
CA ARG A 850 46.05 -13.74 -24.96
C ARG A 850 46.30 -15.22 -25.25
N GLY A 851 46.25 -15.66 -26.51
CA GLY A 851 46.34 -17.06 -26.90
C GLY A 851 45.21 -17.95 -26.34
N LYS A 852 44.08 -17.34 -25.94
CA LYS A 852 42.92 -17.98 -25.31
C LYS A 852 41.64 -17.23 -25.68
N ALA A 853 40.56 -17.97 -25.89
CA ALA A 853 39.22 -17.43 -26.05
C ALA A 853 38.34 -17.78 -24.84
N CYS A 854 37.30 -16.99 -24.63
CA CYS A 854 36.16 -17.33 -23.76
C CYS A 854 34.86 -17.15 -24.55
N ASP A 855 33.84 -17.91 -24.19
CA ASP A 855 32.51 -17.74 -24.78
C ASP A 855 31.84 -16.47 -24.23
N PHE A 856 31.26 -15.68 -25.14
CA PHE A 856 30.52 -14.47 -24.81
C PHE A 856 29.37 -14.27 -25.79
N ARG A 857 28.35 -13.50 -25.40
CA ARG A 857 27.20 -13.15 -26.26
C ARG A 857 27.14 -11.65 -26.51
N VAL A 858 26.56 -11.25 -27.65
CA VAL A 858 26.26 -9.85 -27.97
C VAL A 858 24.76 -9.68 -28.16
N GLY A 859 24.13 -8.96 -27.24
CA GLY A 859 22.70 -8.64 -27.25
C GLY A 859 22.45 -7.14 -27.22
N THR A 860 21.18 -6.76 -27.22
CA THR A 860 20.77 -5.36 -27.21
C THR A 860 19.69 -5.10 -26.18
N MET A 861 19.67 -3.87 -25.68
CA MET A 861 18.52 -3.37 -24.95
C MET A 861 17.40 -3.03 -25.94
N ILE A 862 16.15 -3.37 -25.60
CA ILE A 862 14.94 -2.98 -26.33
C ILE A 862 14.24 -1.92 -25.49
N GLU A 863 14.55 -0.66 -25.81
CA GLU A 863 14.06 0.52 -25.08
C GLU A 863 13.51 1.63 -25.98
N ILE A 864 13.77 1.56 -27.29
CA ILE A 864 13.09 2.41 -28.28
C ILE A 864 11.87 1.67 -28.84
N PRO A 865 10.66 2.27 -28.90
CA PRO A 865 9.48 1.65 -29.50
C PRO A 865 9.70 1.16 -30.96
N ARG A 866 10.56 1.85 -31.72
CA ARG A 866 10.98 1.40 -33.06
C ARG A 866 11.67 0.03 -33.04
N ALA A 867 12.51 -0.26 -32.04
CA ALA A 867 13.18 -1.55 -31.91
C ALA A 867 12.18 -2.68 -31.63
N ALA A 868 11.14 -2.43 -30.82
CA ALA A 868 10.04 -3.36 -30.63
C ALA A 868 9.26 -3.62 -31.94
N LEU A 869 8.95 -2.56 -32.68
CA LEU A 869 8.27 -2.67 -33.98
C LEU A 869 9.09 -3.49 -35.01
N THR A 870 10.42 -3.33 -35.06
CA THR A 870 11.33 -4.06 -35.96
C THR A 870 12.10 -5.21 -35.30
N ALA A 871 11.61 -5.76 -34.19
CA ALA A 871 12.36 -6.71 -33.36
C ALA A 871 12.86 -7.96 -34.11
N HIS A 872 12.10 -8.43 -35.12
CA HIS A 872 12.49 -9.54 -35.99
C HIS A 872 13.82 -9.28 -36.74
N GLU A 873 14.01 -8.10 -37.34
CA GLU A 873 15.27 -7.71 -38.01
C GLU A 873 16.46 -7.76 -37.05
N ILE A 874 16.26 -7.26 -35.83
CA ILE A 874 17.30 -7.18 -34.80
C ILE A 874 17.61 -8.58 -34.24
N ALA A 875 16.61 -9.45 -34.14
CA ALA A 875 16.74 -10.83 -33.66
C ALA A 875 17.58 -11.72 -34.59
N GLU A 876 17.74 -11.39 -35.88
CA GLU A 876 18.67 -12.09 -36.77
C GLU A 876 20.12 -12.00 -36.24
N GLU A 877 20.53 -10.81 -35.80
CA GLU A 877 21.92 -10.48 -35.42
C GLU A 877 22.22 -10.66 -33.91
N ALA A 878 21.23 -10.41 -33.05
CA ALA A 878 21.39 -10.37 -31.60
C ALA A 878 21.25 -11.74 -30.93
N ASP A 879 22.04 -11.98 -29.89
CA ASP A 879 22.06 -13.25 -29.13
C ASP A 879 21.07 -13.27 -27.96
N PHE A 880 20.64 -12.09 -27.49
CA PHE A 880 19.61 -11.89 -26.46
C PHE A 880 19.01 -10.48 -26.55
N PHE A 881 17.84 -10.30 -25.95
CA PHE A 881 17.22 -8.99 -25.67
C PHE A 881 17.06 -8.77 -24.15
N SER A 882 17.19 -7.52 -23.71
CA SER A 882 16.71 -7.07 -22.39
C SER A 882 15.84 -5.82 -22.58
N PHE A 883 14.62 -5.77 -22.05
CA PHE A 883 13.83 -4.54 -22.11
C PHE A 883 14.39 -3.48 -21.16
N GLY A 884 14.74 -2.31 -21.69
CA GLY A 884 14.98 -1.10 -20.90
C GLY A 884 13.64 -0.47 -20.59
N SER A 885 12.92 -1.08 -19.63
CA SER A 885 11.48 -0.81 -19.44
C SER A 885 11.17 0.63 -19.02
N ASN A 886 12.08 1.29 -18.30
CA ASN A 886 11.95 2.69 -17.89
C ASN A 886 11.89 3.61 -19.12
N ASP A 887 12.93 3.61 -19.96
CA ASP A 887 13.02 4.39 -21.20
C ASP A 887 11.95 4.00 -22.23
N LEU A 888 11.56 2.71 -22.29
CA LEU A 888 10.44 2.27 -23.13
C LEU A 888 9.12 2.90 -22.69
N THR A 889 8.82 2.97 -21.38
CA THR A 889 7.66 3.73 -20.87
C THR A 889 7.78 5.20 -21.26
N GLN A 890 8.94 5.85 -21.01
CA GLN A 890 9.15 7.26 -21.32
C GLN A 890 8.85 7.58 -22.79
N MET A 891 9.38 6.79 -23.73
CA MET A 891 9.15 6.99 -25.17
C MET A 891 7.75 6.57 -25.65
N THR A 892 7.04 5.71 -24.92
CA THR A 892 5.68 5.25 -25.30
C THR A 892 4.61 6.23 -24.83
N PHE A 893 4.73 6.75 -23.60
CA PHE A 893 3.84 7.79 -23.07
C PHE A 893 4.22 9.21 -23.55
N GLY A 894 5.48 9.42 -23.96
CA GLY A 894 6.03 10.75 -24.20
C GLY A 894 6.31 11.52 -22.90
N TYR A 895 6.60 10.80 -21.80
CA TYR A 895 6.83 11.36 -20.47
C TYR A 895 8.33 11.39 -20.15
N SER A 896 8.84 12.56 -19.77
CA SER A 896 10.15 12.69 -19.13
C SER A 896 10.02 12.27 -17.66
N ARG A 897 10.87 11.34 -17.20
CA ARG A 897 10.82 10.82 -15.82
C ARG A 897 11.07 11.94 -14.79
N ASP A 898 11.96 12.87 -15.11
CA ASP A 898 12.35 13.95 -14.20
C ASP A 898 11.27 15.04 -14.08
N ASP A 899 10.43 15.20 -15.11
CA ASP A 899 9.35 16.20 -15.15
C ASP A 899 7.97 15.65 -14.73
N VAL A 900 7.76 14.32 -14.77
CA VAL A 900 6.43 13.69 -14.61
C VAL A 900 5.75 14.03 -13.28
N GLY A 901 6.54 14.24 -12.22
CA GLY A 901 6.04 14.61 -10.89
C GLY A 901 5.22 15.91 -10.87
N SER A 902 5.37 16.77 -11.87
CA SER A 902 4.58 18.01 -12.02
C SER A 902 3.09 17.78 -12.34
N PHE A 903 2.71 16.60 -12.87
CA PHE A 903 1.32 16.31 -13.25
C PHE A 903 0.81 14.91 -12.86
N LEU A 904 1.69 13.94 -12.60
CA LEU A 904 1.27 12.56 -12.28
C LEU A 904 0.31 12.48 -11.07
N PRO A 905 0.49 13.23 -9.96
CA PRO A 905 -0.48 13.23 -8.86
C PRO A 905 -1.87 13.72 -9.28
N ALA A 906 -1.95 14.64 -10.24
CA ALA A 906 -3.23 15.11 -10.79
C ALA A 906 -3.89 14.05 -11.69
N TYR A 907 -3.11 13.23 -12.40
CA TYR A 907 -3.62 12.11 -13.22
C TYR A 907 -4.15 10.98 -12.34
N MET A 908 -3.42 10.60 -11.29
CA MET A 908 -3.83 9.53 -10.36
C MET A 908 -5.04 9.92 -9.50
N SER A 909 -5.13 11.17 -9.05
CA SER A 909 -6.28 11.66 -8.28
C SER A 909 -7.56 11.79 -9.12
N GLN A 910 -7.44 12.06 -10.42
CA GLN A 910 -8.56 12.04 -11.37
C GLN A 910 -8.88 10.65 -11.94
N GLY A 911 -8.07 9.62 -11.65
CA GLY A 911 -8.25 8.27 -12.18
C GLY A 911 -7.93 8.13 -13.68
N ILE A 912 -7.14 9.05 -14.25
CA ILE A 912 -6.65 8.97 -15.64
C ILE A 912 -5.59 7.86 -15.77
N LEU A 913 -4.78 7.68 -14.72
CA LEU A 913 -3.87 6.55 -14.54
C LEU A 913 -4.19 5.89 -13.19
N MET A 914 -4.23 4.55 -13.16
CA MET A 914 -4.52 3.77 -11.95
C MET A 914 -3.28 3.55 -11.07
N ASP A 915 -2.11 3.56 -11.68
CA ASP A 915 -0.79 3.29 -11.10
C ASP A 915 0.25 4.24 -11.72
N ASP A 916 1.42 4.37 -11.09
CA ASP A 916 2.57 5.04 -11.70
C ASP A 916 3.19 4.11 -12.77
N PRO A 917 3.23 4.52 -14.07
CA PRO A 917 3.72 3.67 -15.17
C PRO A 917 5.25 3.46 -15.17
N PHE A 918 5.98 4.07 -14.23
CA PHE A 918 7.41 3.82 -13.97
C PHE A 918 7.67 2.88 -12.78
N VAL A 919 6.63 2.53 -12.02
CA VAL A 919 6.68 1.58 -10.89
C VAL A 919 6.01 0.26 -11.27
N THR A 920 4.80 0.35 -11.82
CA THR A 920 4.01 -0.77 -12.32
C THR A 920 3.94 -0.67 -13.84
N ILE A 921 4.26 -1.75 -14.57
CA ILE A 921 4.26 -1.72 -16.02
C ILE A 921 2.85 -1.49 -16.56
N ASP A 922 2.73 -0.54 -17.48
CA ASP A 922 1.53 -0.37 -18.31
C ASP A 922 1.36 -1.60 -19.22
N THR A 923 0.34 -2.43 -18.94
CA THR A 923 0.02 -3.62 -19.73
C THR A 923 -0.59 -3.29 -21.09
N ASP A 924 -1.27 -2.15 -21.20
CA ASP A 924 -2.22 -1.88 -22.27
C ASP A 924 -1.56 -1.09 -23.41
N GLY A 925 -0.52 -0.30 -23.13
CA GLY A 925 0.37 0.33 -24.13
C GLY A 925 1.74 -0.33 -24.21
N VAL A 926 2.58 -0.15 -23.19
CA VAL A 926 3.98 -0.65 -23.14
C VAL A 926 4.01 -2.18 -23.20
N GLY A 927 3.08 -2.86 -22.54
CA GLY A 927 2.92 -4.31 -22.56
C GLY A 927 2.71 -4.88 -23.96
N GLN A 928 1.97 -4.19 -24.84
CA GLN A 928 1.81 -4.61 -26.23
C GLN A 928 3.13 -4.55 -27.01
N LEU A 929 3.98 -3.54 -26.78
CA LEU A 929 5.31 -3.46 -27.39
C LEU A 929 6.21 -4.61 -26.91
N ILE A 930 6.12 -4.96 -25.62
CA ILE A 930 6.86 -6.07 -25.01
C ILE A 930 6.41 -7.42 -25.62
N GLN A 931 5.11 -7.70 -25.65
CA GLN A 931 4.55 -8.91 -26.27
C GLN A 931 4.92 -9.02 -27.75
N MET A 932 4.72 -7.96 -28.52
CA MET A 932 5.06 -7.91 -29.96
C MET A 932 6.56 -8.14 -30.22
N THR A 933 7.43 -7.66 -29.34
CA THR A 933 8.87 -7.92 -29.41
C THR A 933 9.19 -9.39 -29.16
N VAL A 934 8.56 -10.01 -28.16
CA VAL A 934 8.75 -11.42 -27.82
C VAL A 934 8.30 -12.32 -28.99
N GLU A 935 7.12 -12.06 -29.55
CA GLU A 935 6.61 -12.79 -30.72
C GLU A 935 7.54 -12.65 -31.92
N LYS A 936 7.87 -11.42 -32.33
CA LYS A 936 8.72 -11.15 -33.49
C LYS A 936 10.14 -11.67 -33.33
N GLY A 937 10.71 -11.56 -32.13
CA GLY A 937 12.04 -12.07 -31.83
C GLY A 937 12.10 -13.60 -31.84
N ARG A 938 11.13 -14.27 -31.20
CA ARG A 938 11.10 -15.74 -31.13
C ARG A 938 10.61 -16.40 -32.43
N ALA A 939 9.88 -15.69 -33.29
CA ALA A 939 9.60 -16.14 -34.66
C ALA A 939 10.87 -16.32 -35.51
N ILE A 940 11.95 -15.56 -35.22
CA ILE A 940 13.25 -15.66 -35.90
C ILE A 940 14.21 -16.60 -35.13
N LYS A 941 14.29 -16.47 -33.81
CA LYS A 941 15.10 -17.34 -32.93
C LYS A 941 14.22 -17.90 -31.79
N PRO A 942 13.62 -19.10 -31.93
CA PRO A 942 12.69 -19.65 -30.93
C PRO A 942 13.22 -19.69 -29.48
N ASN A 943 14.53 -19.92 -29.33
CA ASN A 943 15.22 -19.97 -28.03
C ASN A 943 15.89 -18.63 -27.67
N LEU A 944 15.47 -17.50 -28.23
CA LEU A 944 16.01 -16.18 -27.89
C LEU A 944 15.76 -15.88 -26.41
N LYS A 945 16.85 -15.66 -25.65
CA LYS A 945 16.81 -15.17 -24.27
C LYS A 945 16.28 -13.75 -24.31
N ILE A 946 15.10 -13.53 -23.72
CA ILE A 946 14.48 -12.20 -23.61
C ILE A 946 14.16 -11.98 -22.14
N GLY A 947 14.66 -10.90 -21.55
CA GLY A 947 14.28 -10.50 -20.20
C GLY A 947 14.02 -9.01 -20.08
N VAL A 948 13.90 -8.53 -18.86
CA VAL A 948 13.65 -7.11 -18.54
C VAL A 948 14.58 -6.65 -17.43
N CYS A 949 15.06 -5.41 -17.55
CA CYS A 949 15.79 -4.70 -16.51
C CYS A 949 15.17 -3.32 -16.27
N GLY A 950 15.20 -2.87 -15.02
CA GLY A 950 14.54 -1.65 -14.58
C GLY A 950 13.90 -1.84 -13.21
N GLU A 951 12.96 -0.96 -12.86
CA GLU A 951 12.27 -1.00 -11.57
C GLU A 951 11.07 -1.95 -11.60
N HIS A 952 10.35 -2.01 -12.73
CA HIS A 952 9.32 -3.02 -13.03
C HIS A 952 9.80 -4.46 -12.83
N GLY A 953 11.10 -4.73 -13.06
CA GLY A 953 11.68 -6.06 -12.89
C GLY A 953 11.63 -6.62 -11.46
N GLY A 954 11.30 -5.77 -10.47
CA GLY A 954 11.06 -6.18 -9.08
C GLY A 954 9.67 -5.82 -8.55
N ASP A 955 8.74 -5.39 -9.40
CA ASP A 955 7.34 -5.12 -9.04
C ASP A 955 6.48 -6.38 -9.22
N PRO A 956 5.72 -6.85 -8.20
CA PRO A 956 4.99 -8.10 -8.28
C PRO A 956 3.98 -8.18 -9.43
N ARG A 957 3.26 -7.10 -9.74
CA ARG A 957 2.27 -7.07 -10.84
C ARG A 957 2.96 -7.14 -12.20
N SER A 958 4.03 -6.38 -12.37
CA SER A 958 4.87 -6.40 -13.57
C SER A 958 5.54 -7.76 -13.77
N VAL A 959 6.11 -8.36 -12.72
CA VAL A 959 6.71 -9.71 -12.75
C VAL A 959 5.66 -10.77 -13.13
N HIS A 960 4.42 -10.66 -12.65
CA HIS A 960 3.33 -11.53 -13.09
C HIS A 960 3.07 -11.42 -14.60
N PHE A 961 2.89 -10.20 -15.12
CA PHE A 961 2.73 -9.96 -16.56
C PHE A 961 3.92 -10.52 -17.38
N PHE A 962 5.16 -10.25 -16.93
CA PHE A 962 6.37 -10.74 -17.58
C PHE A 962 6.46 -12.27 -17.61
N ALA A 963 6.07 -12.97 -16.54
CA ALA A 963 6.15 -14.43 -16.45
C ALA A 963 5.00 -15.18 -17.15
N ASN A 964 3.78 -14.63 -17.08
CA ASN A 964 2.59 -15.33 -17.56
C ASN A 964 2.15 -14.92 -18.97
N GLU A 965 2.15 -13.62 -19.26
CA GLU A 965 1.51 -13.07 -20.47
C GLU A 965 2.55 -12.78 -21.56
N ALA A 966 3.61 -12.04 -21.21
CA ALA A 966 4.73 -11.80 -22.12
C ALA A 966 5.75 -12.96 -22.16
N ASN A 967 5.68 -13.91 -21.22
CA ASN A 967 6.49 -15.15 -21.22
C ASN A 967 8.00 -14.90 -21.37
N LEU A 968 8.55 -13.93 -20.63
CA LEU A 968 9.98 -13.62 -20.60
C LEU A 968 10.79 -14.78 -20.00
N THR A 969 12.07 -14.84 -20.37
CA THR A 969 13.03 -15.82 -19.83
C THR A 969 13.54 -15.43 -18.44
N TYR A 970 13.70 -14.13 -18.18
CA TYR A 970 14.18 -13.62 -16.89
C TYR A 970 13.64 -12.21 -16.57
N VAL A 971 13.61 -11.88 -15.28
CA VAL A 971 13.45 -10.51 -14.76
C VAL A 971 14.73 -10.08 -14.04
N SER A 972 15.02 -8.78 -13.99
CA SER A 972 16.24 -8.25 -13.37
C SER A 972 15.95 -6.98 -12.57
N CYS A 973 16.19 -7.02 -11.26
CA CYS A 973 15.83 -6.00 -10.27
C CYS A 973 17.01 -5.59 -9.37
N SER A 974 16.86 -4.59 -8.49
CA SER A 974 17.90 -4.26 -7.51
C SER A 974 18.18 -5.44 -6.53
N PRO A 975 19.38 -5.54 -5.92
CA PRO A 975 19.79 -6.70 -5.10
C PRO A 975 18.84 -7.06 -3.96
N PHE A 976 18.16 -6.07 -3.37
CA PHE A 976 17.19 -6.27 -2.30
C PHE A 976 15.79 -6.63 -2.79
N ARG A 977 15.42 -6.33 -4.04
CA ARG A 977 14.13 -6.77 -4.63
C ARG A 977 14.18 -8.21 -5.16
N VAL A 978 15.35 -8.85 -5.21
CA VAL A 978 15.53 -10.23 -5.70
C VAL A 978 14.61 -11.26 -5.00
N PRO A 979 14.44 -11.27 -3.67
CA PRO A 979 13.52 -12.21 -3.02
C PRO A 979 12.05 -11.94 -3.38
N ILE A 980 11.68 -10.66 -3.51
CA ILE A 980 10.33 -10.21 -3.89
C ILE A 980 10.01 -10.66 -5.34
N ALA A 981 10.94 -10.46 -6.27
CA ALA A 981 10.82 -10.91 -7.65
C ALA A 981 10.75 -12.45 -7.76
N ARG A 982 11.52 -13.19 -6.94
CA ARG A 982 11.44 -14.66 -6.85
C ARG A 982 10.04 -15.11 -6.39
N LEU A 983 9.51 -14.50 -5.33
CA LEU A 983 8.18 -14.80 -4.79
C LEU A 983 7.08 -14.50 -5.83
N ALA A 984 7.11 -13.33 -6.47
CA ALA A 984 6.14 -12.96 -7.50
C ALA A 984 6.18 -13.90 -8.72
N ALA A 985 7.37 -14.34 -9.15
CA ALA A 985 7.52 -15.31 -10.24
C ALA A 985 6.96 -16.71 -9.88
N ALA A 986 7.08 -17.14 -8.62
CA ALA A 986 6.44 -18.37 -8.16
C ALA A 986 4.91 -18.24 -8.09
N GLN A 987 4.40 -17.13 -7.55
CA GLN A 987 2.97 -16.85 -7.47
C GLN A 987 2.32 -16.79 -8.86
N ALA A 988 3.01 -16.20 -9.85
CA ALA A 988 2.57 -16.20 -11.25
C ALA A 988 2.39 -17.61 -11.82
N GLU A 989 3.38 -18.50 -11.65
CA GLU A 989 3.31 -19.88 -12.13
C GLU A 989 2.24 -20.71 -11.39
N VAL A 990 1.93 -20.42 -10.13
CA VAL A 990 0.79 -21.02 -9.42
C VAL A 990 -0.55 -20.56 -10.03
N ALA A 991 -0.74 -19.26 -10.23
CA ALA A 991 -1.97 -18.71 -10.84
C ALA A 991 -2.22 -19.26 -12.26
N LYS A 992 -1.14 -19.47 -13.03
CA LYS A 992 -1.15 -20.10 -14.36
C LYS A 992 -1.66 -21.55 -14.31
N LYS A 993 -1.21 -22.34 -13.32
CA LYS A 993 -1.63 -23.74 -13.11
C LYS A 993 -3.09 -23.86 -12.72
N ASP A 994 -3.59 -22.98 -11.85
CA ASP A 994 -4.99 -23.03 -11.41
C ASP A 994 -5.97 -22.63 -12.52
N ASN A 995 -5.63 -21.63 -13.35
CA ASN A 995 -6.35 -21.32 -14.58
C ASN A 995 -6.32 -22.46 -15.63
N TYR A 996 -5.32 -23.34 -15.58
CA TYR A 996 -5.20 -24.49 -16.48
C TYR A 996 -5.84 -25.78 -15.95
N ARG A 997 -6.42 -25.81 -14.73
CA ARG A 997 -7.12 -27.01 -14.24
C ARG A 997 -8.31 -27.34 -15.16
N PRO A 998 -8.30 -28.47 -15.90
CA PRO A 998 -9.43 -28.82 -16.75
C PRO A 998 -10.62 -29.14 -15.86
N LYS A 999 -11.76 -28.45 -16.09
CA LYS A 999 -13.02 -28.76 -15.42
C LYS A 999 -13.35 -30.24 -15.63
N LYS A 1000 -13.49 -30.97 -14.52
CA LYS A 1000 -13.88 -32.39 -14.44
C LYS A 1000 -15.23 -32.52 -13.75
#